data_AF-A0A672LSC0-F1
#
_entry.id   AF-A0A672LSC0-F1
#
_cell.length_a   1.000
_cell.length_b   1.000
_cell.length_c   1.000
_cell.angle_alpha   90.00
_cell.angle_beta   90.00
_cell.angle_gamma   90.00
#
_symmetry.space_group_name_H-M   'P 1'
#
loop_
_entity.id
_entity.type
_entity.pdbx_description
1 polymer ?
#
loop_
_entity_poly.entity_id
_entity_poly.type
_entity_poly.pdbx_seq_one_letter_code
_entity_poly.pdbx_strand_id
1 'polypeptide(L)'
;MRTRDRVWLPPNHILKIEASANETLLFRISPPYCSLFGLMRTRDRVWLPPNHILKIEASANETLLFRIRFYFPGWYGSSSSSARRYGVSKSSEAPVLDDITAAYLFAQWRSDFLSGAVSVPISLEFQEECLGLAVLDVMRLAKEKAKSPVDIYNHNSYKSFLPKNMRAHIQNQHFVTRKRIRFCFRKFIQQFGACKATPRDLKLKYVVSLETLQAAFYSEQFLVSEASAGDVCILVSGSRGMRWSKVKEARDREDPQVYCDFSDVIDISVKQGSKDGSVENRIVSINRRDGQTLELEFHSLSEALSFVSLIDGYYRLTTDAHHYLCKEVAPPRLLEAIQNSCHGPVSTEFAISRLRRCENHRGVYILRCSPRDYDRYFLSFVVEVSVFIQLEFKHCLVVRSHSGEFVLNGAKCSFSSLGELLQHYQKEALRSDRHVFQFSRRCPPHKSNLLVCRSSQTSDARLSPSELKHINQMIFHKIHKEDLETMEGLGQGAFTQVFRGVRRELGDYGEIHKMDVVLKVLDKTHRNYTESFFESASMMSQLSHKHLLLNHGVCVCADEHIMVQEYVRFGSLDTYLKRNCNTINITWKLEVAKQLAWALHHLEEKNLIHGNVCARNILVTREEDRKTGTPPFIKLSDPGISITVQPRELLVDRIPWVPPECVKDSKSLSLAADKWSFGTTLWEIYCSGEHPLVAYDGSKVQDATIQFAVQYAPRFSVRF
;
A
#
# COMPACT_ATOMS: atom_id res chain seq x y z
N MET A 1 -3.82 27.62 7.33
CA MET A 1 -2.82 27.72 8.41
C MET A 1 -1.94 28.94 8.14
N ARG A 2 -2.12 30.04 8.87
CA ARG A 2 -1.15 31.16 8.87
C ARG A 2 -0.22 30.98 10.09
N THR A 3 1.07 30.84 9.80
CA THR A 3 2.23 31.37 10.56
C THR A 3 2.34 31.06 12.06
N ARG A 4 2.80 29.85 12.38
CA ARG A 4 3.83 29.58 13.40
C ARG A 4 4.69 28.43 12.89
N ASP A 5 5.43 28.66 11.80
CA ASP A 5 6.19 27.60 11.10
C ASP A 5 7.54 27.28 11.75
N ARG A 6 7.90 27.97 12.85
CA ARG A 6 9.14 27.77 13.61
C ARG A 6 8.88 27.89 15.10
N VAL A 7 9.48 26.98 15.86
CA VAL A 7 9.56 27.03 17.32
C VAL A 7 10.96 27.48 17.69
N TRP A 8 11.06 28.50 18.53
CA TRP A 8 12.34 29.01 19.05
C TRP A 8 12.50 28.53 20.49
N LEU A 9 13.62 27.88 20.77
CA LEU A 9 13.98 27.43 22.12
C LEU A 9 15.03 28.38 22.69
N PRO A 10 14.88 28.87 23.94
CA PRO A 10 15.84 29.77 24.55
C PRO A 10 17.17 29.06 24.89
N PRO A 11 18.29 29.80 25.02
CA PRO A 11 19.57 29.26 25.46
C PRO A 11 19.49 28.59 26.85
N ASN A 12 20.39 27.63 27.13
CA ASN A 12 20.49 26.89 28.39
C ASN A 12 19.29 25.97 28.73
N HIS A 13 18.36 25.78 27.79
CA HIS A 13 17.32 24.75 27.90
C HIS A 13 17.89 23.38 27.48
N ILE A 14 17.64 22.37 28.31
CA ILE A 14 17.86 20.98 27.95
C ILE A 14 16.56 20.45 27.35
N LEU A 15 16.55 20.21 26.03
CA LEU A 15 15.42 19.54 25.38
C LEU A 15 15.69 18.04 25.32
N LYS A 16 14.84 17.24 25.98
CA LYS A 16 14.71 15.81 25.69
C LYS A 16 13.79 15.69 24.48
N ILE A 17 14.20 15.02 23.40
CA ILE A 17 13.46 15.01 22.13
C ILE A 17 12.03 14.44 22.26
N GLU A 18 11.77 13.57 23.22
CA GLU A 18 10.40 13.13 23.55
C GLU A 18 9.52 14.16 24.30
N ALA A 19 10.02 15.37 24.52
CA ALA A 19 9.20 16.57 24.69
C ALA A 19 8.55 17.03 23.37
N SER A 20 8.55 16.17 22.34
CA SER A 20 7.69 16.24 21.16
C SER A 20 6.22 16.47 21.50
N ALA A 21 5.76 16.24 22.74
CA ALA A 21 4.43 16.65 23.20
C ALA A 21 4.14 18.14 22.95
N ASN A 22 5.09 19.05 23.22
CA ASN A 22 4.84 20.49 23.03
C ASN A 22 4.79 20.89 21.54
N GLU A 23 5.61 20.24 20.70
CA GLU A 23 5.62 20.47 19.25
C GLU A 23 4.43 19.78 18.56
N THR A 24 4.06 18.57 18.99
CA THR A 24 2.85 17.88 18.51
C THR A 24 1.58 18.56 19.00
N LEU A 25 1.58 19.19 20.19
CA LEU A 25 0.52 20.10 20.65
C LEU A 25 0.40 21.31 19.71
N LEU A 26 1.52 21.88 19.26
CA LEU A 26 1.53 22.99 18.30
C LEU A 26 0.92 22.58 16.95
N PHE A 27 1.23 21.38 16.47
CA PHE A 27 0.71 20.84 15.22
C PHE A 27 -0.61 20.05 15.37
N ARG A 28 -1.17 19.97 16.58
CA ARG A 28 -2.38 19.22 16.95
C ARG A 28 -2.34 17.74 16.54
N ILE A 29 -1.17 17.11 16.58
CA ILE A 29 -0.99 15.68 16.28
C ILE A 29 -1.43 14.88 17.50
N SER A 30 -2.42 13.99 17.29
CA SER A 30 -2.94 13.15 18.38
C SER A 30 -1.90 12.12 18.84
N PRO A 31 -1.87 11.76 20.14
CA PRO A 31 -0.88 10.82 20.71
C PRO A 31 -0.65 9.51 19.93
N PRO A 32 -1.66 8.83 19.35
CA PRO A 32 -1.45 7.60 18.58
C PRO A 32 -0.55 7.75 17.34
N TYR A 33 -0.43 8.97 16.79
CA TYR A 33 0.34 9.25 15.57
C TYR A 33 1.70 9.88 15.87
N CYS A 34 1.98 10.26 17.12
CA CYS A 34 3.23 10.91 17.53
C CYS A 34 4.47 10.07 17.21
N SER A 35 4.37 8.74 17.36
CA SER A 35 5.48 7.81 17.10
C SER A 35 5.87 7.72 15.63
N LEU A 36 5.09 8.31 14.71
CA LEU A 36 5.45 8.41 13.30
C LEU A 36 6.45 9.53 13.01
N PHE A 37 6.66 10.44 13.96
CA PHE A 37 7.50 11.62 13.81
C PHE A 37 8.88 11.45 14.45
N GLY A 38 9.83 12.24 13.96
CA GLY A 38 11.16 12.40 14.53
C GLY A 38 11.74 13.78 14.25
N LEU A 39 12.91 14.06 14.83
CA LEU A 39 13.69 15.26 14.55
C LEU A 39 14.89 14.90 13.67
N MET A 40 15.07 15.66 12.60
CA MET A 40 16.21 15.55 11.69
C MET A 40 17.04 16.82 11.73
N ARG A 41 18.35 16.70 11.88
CA ARG A 41 19.24 17.84 11.84
C ARG A 41 19.41 18.33 10.40
N THR A 42 19.31 19.65 10.18
CA THR A 42 19.27 20.20 8.82
C THR A 42 20.62 20.14 8.10
N ARG A 43 21.73 20.27 8.85
CA ARG A 43 23.10 20.38 8.29
C ARG A 43 23.57 19.10 7.58
N ASP A 44 23.28 17.94 8.19
CA ASP A 44 23.80 16.63 7.81
C ASP A 44 22.67 15.64 7.47
N ARG A 45 21.40 16.05 7.60
CA ARG A 45 20.22 15.21 7.34
C ARG A 45 20.16 13.95 8.20
N VAL A 46 20.83 13.94 9.35
CA VAL A 46 20.82 12.80 10.28
C VAL A 46 19.62 12.92 11.24
N TRP A 47 18.92 11.80 11.46
CA TRP A 47 17.85 11.75 12.45
C TRP A 47 18.39 11.56 13.86
N LEU A 48 17.79 12.27 14.81
CA LEU A 48 18.14 12.16 16.22
C LEU A 48 17.30 11.06 16.87
N PRO A 49 17.89 10.18 17.71
CA PRO A 49 17.12 9.20 18.46
C PRO A 49 16.20 9.91 19.47
N PRO A 50 15.07 9.29 19.85
CA PRO A 50 14.04 9.95 20.67
C PRO A 50 14.50 10.30 22.10
N ASN A 51 15.57 9.66 22.58
CA ASN A 51 16.20 9.95 23.86
C ASN A 51 17.36 10.95 23.78
N HIS A 52 17.68 11.48 22.59
CA HIS A 52 18.76 12.44 22.44
C HIS A 52 18.49 13.69 23.29
N ILE A 53 19.56 14.23 23.86
CA ILE A 53 19.52 15.38 24.75
C ILE A 53 20.19 16.53 24.01
N LEU A 54 19.40 17.52 23.61
CA LEU A 54 19.90 18.74 22.98
C LEU A 54 20.36 19.69 24.09
N LYS A 55 21.66 20.00 24.09
CA LYS A 55 22.25 21.05 24.92
C LYS A 55 22.37 22.30 24.07
N ILE A 56 21.51 23.29 24.31
CA ILE A 56 21.50 24.54 23.56
C ILE A 56 22.50 25.51 24.20
N GLU A 57 23.72 25.55 23.66
CA GLU A 57 24.71 26.56 24.04
C GLU A 57 24.30 27.95 23.52
N ALA A 58 24.72 29.02 24.21
CA ALA A 58 24.35 30.39 23.84
C ALA A 58 24.82 30.84 22.45
N SER A 59 25.82 30.15 21.87
CA SER A 59 26.36 30.37 20.52
C SER A 59 25.77 29.42 19.46
N ALA A 60 24.97 28.42 19.85
CA ALA A 60 24.52 27.37 18.95
C ALA A 60 23.38 27.85 18.03
N ASN A 61 23.64 27.87 16.71
CA ASN A 61 22.61 28.09 15.69
C ASN A 61 22.24 26.76 15.02
N GLU A 62 21.61 25.85 15.77
CA GLU A 62 21.18 24.54 15.25
C GLU A 62 19.73 24.60 14.78
N THR A 63 19.48 24.18 13.52
CA THR A 63 18.13 24.08 12.96
C THR A 63 17.75 22.61 12.79
N LEU A 64 16.64 22.23 13.43
CA LEU A 64 16.06 20.89 13.34
C LEU A 64 14.77 20.92 12.53
N LEU A 65 14.46 19.79 11.90
CA LEU A 65 13.25 19.57 11.13
C LEU A 65 12.39 18.53 11.85
N PHE A 66 11.21 18.95 12.30
CA PHE A 66 10.17 18.05 12.79
C PHE A 66 9.45 17.40 11.61
N ARG A 67 9.50 16.07 11.51
CA ARG A 67 9.14 15.38 10.28
C ARG A 67 8.53 14.01 10.56
N ILE A 68 7.63 13.57 9.69
CA ILE A 68 7.21 12.17 9.63
C ILE A 68 8.42 11.37 9.12
N ARG A 69 8.88 10.43 9.94
CA ARG A 69 9.97 9.51 9.64
C ARG A 69 9.44 8.13 9.25
N PHE A 70 8.50 7.62 10.04
CA PHE A 70 7.97 6.27 9.85
C PHE A 70 6.75 6.32 8.94
N TYR A 71 6.90 5.76 7.74
CA TYR A 71 5.86 5.72 6.73
C TYR A 71 5.58 4.28 6.26
N PHE A 72 4.33 4.03 5.87
CA PHE A 72 3.87 2.75 5.33
C PHE A 72 3.15 3.01 3.99
N PRO A 73 3.72 2.60 2.86
CA PRO A 73 3.09 2.71 1.55
C PRO A 73 1.69 2.09 1.48
N GLY A 74 0.81 2.65 0.66
CA GLY A 74 -0.56 2.17 0.49
C GLY A 74 -1.51 2.40 1.66
N TRP A 75 -1.15 3.18 2.68
CA TRP A 75 -1.98 3.46 3.89
C TRP A 75 -3.37 4.05 3.62
N TYR A 76 -3.56 4.61 2.43
CA TYR A 76 -4.80 5.26 1.98
C TYR A 76 -5.78 4.29 1.30
N GLY A 77 -5.37 3.05 1.03
CA GLY A 77 -6.20 2.03 0.40
C GLY A 77 -7.06 1.24 1.39
N SER A 78 -8.06 0.53 0.89
CA SER A 78 -9.04 -0.24 1.68
C SER A 78 -9.09 -1.76 1.41
N SER A 79 -8.26 -2.47 0.66
CA SER A 79 -6.84 -2.78 0.87
C SER A 79 -6.70 -3.87 1.92
N SER A 80 -6.96 -5.16 1.66
CA SER A 80 -6.36 -6.20 2.52
C SER A 80 -4.82 -6.15 2.47
N SER A 81 -4.24 -5.57 1.41
CA SER A 81 -2.82 -5.23 1.29
C SER A 81 -2.43 -3.83 1.77
N SER A 82 -3.39 -2.98 2.15
CA SER A 82 -3.06 -1.64 2.65
C SER A 82 -2.52 -1.74 4.06
N ALA A 83 -1.53 -0.90 4.37
CA ALA A 83 -1.11 -0.73 5.75
C ALA A 83 -2.26 -0.11 6.54
N ARG A 84 -2.66 -0.74 7.65
CA ARG A 84 -3.72 -0.24 8.54
C ARG A 84 -3.38 -0.45 9.98
N ARG A 85 -3.93 0.38 10.86
CA ARG A 85 -3.87 0.15 12.30
C ARG A 85 -4.86 -0.93 12.70
N TYR A 86 -4.45 -1.81 13.60
CA TYR A 86 -5.34 -2.88 14.08
C TYR A 86 -6.61 -2.30 14.71
N GLY A 87 -7.74 -2.90 14.36
CA GLY A 87 -9.02 -2.75 15.06
C GLY A 87 -9.25 -3.87 16.08
N VAL A 88 -10.25 -3.70 16.94
CA VAL A 88 -10.70 -4.77 17.87
C VAL A 88 -11.24 -5.98 17.07
N SER A 89 -11.91 -5.69 15.96
CA SER A 89 -12.31 -6.63 14.90
C SER A 89 -11.68 -6.22 13.56
N LYS A 90 -11.62 -7.14 12.59
CA LYS A 90 -11.18 -6.85 11.21
C LYS A 90 -11.95 -5.70 10.55
N SER A 91 -13.24 -5.55 10.87
CA SER A 91 -14.10 -4.47 10.37
C SER A 91 -13.84 -3.09 11.01
N SER A 92 -13.03 -3.04 12.07
CA SER A 92 -12.74 -1.82 12.85
C SER A 92 -11.31 -1.31 12.67
N GLU A 93 -10.60 -1.79 11.65
CA GLU A 93 -9.28 -1.30 11.30
C GLU A 93 -9.33 0.18 10.89
N ALA A 94 -8.29 0.92 11.27
CA ALA A 94 -8.21 2.36 11.05
C ALA A 94 -7.07 2.70 10.08
N PRO A 95 -7.14 3.83 9.35
CA PRO A 95 -6.02 4.29 8.54
C PRO A 95 -4.79 4.57 9.41
N VAL A 96 -3.60 4.40 8.82
CA VAL A 96 -2.33 4.64 9.53
C VAL A 96 -2.19 6.09 9.97
N LEU A 97 -2.70 7.02 9.16
CA LEU A 97 -2.65 8.47 9.36
C LEU A 97 -4.07 9.04 9.53
N ASP A 98 -4.22 10.00 10.45
CA ASP A 98 -5.40 10.87 10.49
C ASP A 98 -5.26 12.04 9.51
N ASP A 99 -6.32 12.85 9.38
CA ASP A 99 -6.35 13.99 8.44
C ASP A 99 -5.26 15.03 8.73
N ILE A 100 -4.94 15.26 10.01
CA ILE A 100 -3.92 16.22 10.43
C ILE A 100 -2.54 15.72 10.01
N THR A 101 -2.24 14.45 10.30
CA THR A 101 -0.97 13.81 9.95
C THR A 101 -0.81 13.69 8.44
N ALA A 102 -1.87 13.35 7.70
CA ALA A 102 -1.85 13.31 6.23
C ALA A 102 -1.62 14.69 5.61
N ALA A 103 -2.20 15.75 6.18
CA ALA A 103 -1.94 17.12 5.74
C ALA A 103 -0.49 17.56 6.01
N TYR A 104 0.10 17.13 7.14
CA TYR A 104 1.51 17.35 7.44
C TYR A 104 2.41 16.63 6.44
N LEU A 105 2.12 15.36 6.15
CA LEU A 105 2.85 14.55 5.17
C LEU A 105 2.87 15.23 3.79
N PHE A 106 1.71 15.70 3.32
CA PHE A 106 1.62 16.46 2.08
C PHE A 106 2.56 17.66 2.08
N ALA A 107 2.53 18.49 3.15
CA ALA A 107 3.36 19.68 3.24
C ALA A 107 4.86 19.33 3.24
N GLN A 108 5.24 18.29 3.98
CA GLN A 108 6.60 17.76 4.05
C GLN A 108 7.09 17.30 2.66
N TRP A 109 6.39 16.35 2.03
CA TRP A 109 6.81 15.77 0.76
C TRP A 109 6.79 16.77 -0.39
N ARG A 110 5.79 17.67 -0.42
CA ARG A 110 5.78 18.77 -1.38
C ARG A 110 7.00 19.67 -1.22
N SER A 111 7.38 20.00 0.02
CA SER A 111 8.58 20.81 0.29
C SER A 111 9.85 20.10 -0.21
N ASP A 112 9.99 18.81 0.07
CA ASP A 112 11.16 18.03 -0.33
C ASP A 112 11.24 17.87 -1.85
N PHE A 113 10.11 17.61 -2.51
CA PHE A 113 9.98 17.54 -3.96
C PHE A 113 10.40 18.87 -4.59
N LEU A 114 9.76 19.98 -4.22
CA LEU A 114 10.03 21.28 -4.84
C LEU A 114 11.44 21.81 -4.56
N SER A 115 11.97 21.56 -3.36
CA SER A 115 13.33 21.99 -2.98
C SER A 115 14.43 21.17 -3.63
N GLY A 116 14.10 19.97 -4.13
CA GLY A 116 15.05 18.98 -4.64
C GLY A 116 15.76 18.20 -3.54
N ALA A 117 15.22 18.19 -2.31
CA ALA A 117 15.77 17.39 -1.21
C ALA A 117 15.62 15.88 -1.48
N VAL A 118 14.60 15.49 -2.23
CA VAL A 118 14.49 14.16 -2.85
C VAL A 118 14.69 14.32 -4.35
N SER A 119 15.69 13.62 -4.91
CA SER A 119 16.01 13.70 -6.33
C SER A 119 15.03 12.86 -7.17
N VAL A 120 14.57 13.45 -8.27
CA VAL A 120 13.70 12.80 -9.26
C VAL A 120 14.44 12.72 -10.59
N PRO A 121 14.45 11.56 -11.29
CA PRO A 121 15.11 11.43 -12.59
C PRO A 121 14.59 12.42 -13.63
N ILE A 122 15.45 12.74 -14.60
CA ILE A 122 15.12 13.63 -15.72
C ILE A 122 14.89 12.75 -16.96
N SER A 123 13.67 12.21 -17.10
CA SER A 123 13.19 11.56 -18.31
C SER A 123 11.88 12.20 -18.77
N LEU A 124 11.42 11.87 -19.98
CA LEU A 124 10.14 12.38 -20.50
C LEU A 124 8.96 11.93 -19.62
N GLU A 125 8.94 10.66 -19.20
CA GLU A 125 7.92 10.08 -18.30
C GLU A 125 7.87 10.83 -16.97
N PHE A 126 9.02 11.05 -16.32
CA PHE A 126 9.10 11.81 -15.07
C PHE A 126 8.72 13.28 -15.27
N GLN A 127 8.97 13.87 -16.44
CA GLN A 127 8.55 15.23 -16.76
C GLN A 127 7.02 15.33 -16.81
N GLU A 128 6.33 14.37 -17.42
CA GLU A 128 4.87 14.33 -17.49
C GLU A 128 4.23 14.15 -16.11
N GLU A 129 4.74 13.23 -15.30
CA GLU A 129 4.31 13.03 -13.92
C GLU A 129 4.51 14.29 -13.06
N CYS A 130 5.67 14.95 -13.17
CA CYS A 130 5.94 16.21 -12.47
C CYS A 130 4.96 17.33 -12.90
N LEU A 131 4.60 17.40 -14.18
CA LEU A 131 3.60 18.35 -14.67
C LEU A 131 2.20 18.01 -14.13
N GLY A 132 1.84 16.73 -14.02
CA GLY A 132 0.61 16.28 -13.37
C GLY A 132 0.54 16.69 -11.90
N LEU A 133 1.62 16.48 -11.14
CA LEU A 133 1.76 16.95 -9.76
C LEU A 133 1.61 18.47 -9.65
N ALA A 134 2.21 19.24 -10.57
CA ALA A 134 2.05 20.68 -10.61
C ALA A 134 0.59 21.12 -10.88
N VAL A 135 -0.16 20.40 -11.72
CA VAL A 135 -1.60 20.63 -11.91
C VAL A 135 -2.38 20.41 -10.62
N LEU A 136 -2.16 19.27 -9.93
CA LEU A 136 -2.80 18.96 -8.66
C LEU A 136 -2.53 20.05 -7.61
N ASP A 137 -1.29 20.55 -7.53
CA ASP A 137 -0.90 21.57 -6.57
C ASP A 137 -1.48 22.95 -6.89
N VAL A 138 -1.59 23.32 -8.17
CA VAL A 138 -2.29 24.53 -8.61
C VAL A 138 -3.77 24.45 -8.28
N MET A 139 -4.43 23.33 -8.58
CA MET A 139 -5.85 23.11 -8.26
C MET A 139 -6.09 23.17 -6.75
N ARG A 140 -5.22 22.55 -5.95
CA ARG A 140 -5.29 22.60 -4.49
C ARG A 140 -5.17 24.03 -3.99
N LEU A 141 -4.18 24.78 -4.47
CA LEU A 141 -3.96 26.16 -4.08
C LEU A 141 -5.15 27.06 -4.47
N ALA A 142 -5.77 26.79 -5.61
CA ALA A 142 -6.97 27.49 -6.07
C ALA A 142 -8.15 27.26 -5.10
N LYS A 143 -8.42 26.00 -4.75
CA LYS A 143 -9.50 25.65 -3.80
C LYS A 143 -9.25 26.22 -2.40
N GLU A 144 -8.01 26.12 -1.87
CA GLU A 144 -7.67 26.66 -0.55
C GLU A 144 -7.75 28.20 -0.48
N LYS A 145 -7.47 28.90 -1.59
CA LYS A 145 -7.57 30.36 -1.68
C LYS A 145 -8.93 30.86 -2.17
N ALA A 146 -9.87 29.95 -2.44
CA ALA A 146 -11.15 30.24 -3.09
C ALA A 146 -11.00 31.07 -4.38
N LYS A 147 -10.05 30.70 -5.24
CA LYS A 147 -9.78 31.30 -6.56
C LYS A 147 -9.96 30.27 -7.68
N SER A 148 -10.05 30.71 -8.93
CA SER A 148 -10.02 29.78 -10.05
C SER A 148 -8.59 29.24 -10.27
N PRO A 149 -8.41 28.01 -10.79
CA PRO A 149 -7.09 27.48 -11.16
C PRO A 149 -6.36 28.36 -12.18
N VAL A 150 -7.11 29.00 -13.08
CA VAL A 150 -6.58 29.94 -14.08
C VAL A 150 -5.99 31.18 -13.40
N ASP A 151 -6.64 31.72 -12.36
CA ASP A 151 -6.11 32.85 -11.59
C ASP A 151 -4.79 32.50 -10.92
N ILE A 152 -4.69 31.30 -10.33
CA ILE A 152 -3.44 30.84 -9.71
C ILE A 152 -2.33 30.74 -10.75
N TYR A 153 -2.61 30.14 -11.92
CA TYR A 153 -1.67 30.02 -13.03
C TYR A 153 -1.22 31.37 -13.60
N ASN A 154 -2.11 32.37 -13.66
CA ASN A 154 -1.76 33.70 -14.14
C ASN A 154 -0.82 34.45 -13.18
N HIS A 155 -0.95 34.23 -11.87
CA HIS A 155 -0.11 34.88 -10.85
C HIS A 155 1.16 34.09 -10.50
N ASN A 156 1.22 32.80 -10.79
CA ASN A 156 2.36 31.94 -10.45
C ASN A 156 2.76 31.10 -11.66
N SER A 157 4.04 31.15 -12.03
CA SER A 157 4.57 30.26 -13.07
C SER A 157 4.37 28.79 -12.69
N TYR A 158 3.88 27.96 -13.61
CA TYR A 158 3.75 26.50 -13.38
C TYR A 158 5.09 25.86 -12.94
N LYS A 159 6.22 26.41 -13.39
CA LYS A 159 7.57 25.96 -13.02
C LYS A 159 7.86 26.10 -11.52
N SER A 160 7.16 26.98 -10.80
CA SER A 160 7.29 27.13 -9.35
C SER A 160 6.77 25.91 -8.58
N PHE A 161 5.91 25.11 -9.22
CA PHE A 161 5.34 23.86 -8.72
C PHE A 161 6.09 22.61 -9.22
N LEU A 162 7.27 22.79 -9.83
CA LEU A 162 8.16 21.73 -10.29
C LEU A 162 9.46 21.69 -9.46
N PRO A 163 10.09 20.51 -9.33
CA PRO A 163 11.36 20.35 -8.63
C PRO A 163 12.48 21.10 -9.35
N LYS A 164 13.49 21.56 -8.60
CA LYS A 164 14.54 22.47 -9.11
C LYS A 164 15.26 21.91 -10.35
N ASN A 165 15.60 20.63 -10.34
CA ASN A 165 16.28 19.96 -11.45
C ASN A 165 15.40 19.90 -12.72
N MET A 166 14.11 19.60 -12.57
CA MET A 166 13.14 19.59 -13.69
C MET A 166 12.89 21.00 -14.23
N ARG A 167 12.84 22.00 -13.35
CA ARG A 167 12.76 23.41 -13.75
C ARG A 167 13.96 23.81 -14.61
N ALA A 168 15.16 23.45 -14.18
CA ALA A 168 16.39 23.70 -14.93
C ALA A 168 16.38 22.96 -16.28
N HIS A 169 15.96 21.69 -16.29
CA HIS A 169 15.83 20.90 -17.52
C HIS A 169 14.89 21.55 -18.54
N ILE A 170 13.66 21.91 -18.15
CA ILE A 170 12.71 22.59 -19.03
C ILE A 170 13.26 23.95 -19.46
N GLN A 171 13.99 24.66 -18.60
CA GLN A 171 14.61 25.94 -18.95
C GLN A 171 15.69 25.77 -20.03
N ASN A 172 16.40 24.64 -20.06
CA ASN A 172 17.44 24.36 -21.06
C ASN A 172 16.87 23.85 -22.41
N GLN A 173 15.59 23.51 -22.48
CA GLN A 173 14.96 23.09 -23.73
C GLN A 173 14.74 24.26 -24.71
N HIS A 174 14.63 23.93 -26.00
CA HIS A 174 14.36 24.88 -27.07
C HIS A 174 13.08 25.70 -26.82
N PHE A 175 13.09 26.97 -27.23
CA PHE A 175 12.00 27.92 -26.96
C PHE A 175 10.62 27.43 -27.42
N VAL A 176 10.55 26.77 -28.59
CA VAL A 176 9.30 26.20 -29.11
C VAL A 176 8.77 25.09 -28.20
N THR A 177 9.64 24.19 -27.72
CA THR A 177 9.27 23.12 -26.77
C THR A 177 8.74 23.71 -25.47
N ARG A 178 9.41 24.73 -24.92
CA ARG A 178 8.94 25.44 -23.72
C ARG A 178 7.57 26.09 -23.91
N LYS A 179 7.31 26.66 -25.09
CA LYS A 179 5.98 27.20 -25.45
C LYS A 179 4.92 26.10 -25.53
N ARG A 180 5.24 24.95 -26.15
CA ARG A 180 4.35 23.79 -26.22
C ARG A 180 3.98 23.25 -24.83
N ILE A 181 4.97 23.06 -23.96
CA ILE A 181 4.73 22.61 -22.56
C ILE A 181 3.81 23.59 -21.84
N ARG A 182 4.08 24.89 -21.93
CA ARG A 182 3.25 25.94 -21.31
C ARG A 182 1.82 25.93 -21.85
N PHE A 183 1.66 25.76 -23.16
CA PHE A 183 0.34 25.68 -23.81
C PHE A 183 -0.45 24.45 -23.32
N CYS A 184 0.18 23.27 -23.33
CA CYS A 184 -0.44 22.04 -22.82
C CYS A 184 -0.83 22.19 -21.35
N PHE A 185 0.06 22.69 -20.50
CA PHE A 185 -0.24 22.92 -19.08
C PHE A 185 -1.45 23.85 -18.89
N ARG A 186 -1.51 24.97 -19.62
CA ARG A 186 -2.66 25.89 -19.56
C ARG A 186 -3.96 25.22 -19.99
N LYS A 187 -3.92 24.42 -21.07
CA LYS A 187 -5.11 23.68 -21.56
C LYS A 187 -5.64 22.72 -20.49
N PHE A 188 -4.75 21.98 -19.82
CA PHE A 188 -5.13 21.13 -18.70
C PHE A 188 -5.76 21.93 -17.55
N ILE A 189 -5.15 23.03 -17.12
CA ILE A 189 -5.72 23.88 -16.05
C ILE A 189 -7.13 24.39 -16.39
N GLN A 190 -7.39 24.72 -17.66
CA GLN A 190 -8.71 25.16 -18.12
C GLN A 190 -9.75 24.04 -18.11
N GLN A 191 -9.38 22.83 -18.54
CA GLN A 191 -10.27 21.67 -18.56
C GLN A 191 -10.71 21.23 -17.16
N PHE A 192 -9.84 21.37 -16.16
CA PHE A 192 -10.11 20.90 -14.79
C PHE A 192 -10.71 21.97 -13.85
N GLY A 193 -11.08 23.15 -14.37
CA GLY A 193 -11.69 24.23 -13.59
C GLY A 193 -13.00 23.83 -12.89
N ALA A 194 -13.77 22.91 -13.48
CA ALA A 194 -15.05 22.42 -12.97
C ALA A 194 -14.94 21.20 -12.03
N CYS A 195 -13.73 20.70 -11.75
CA CYS A 195 -13.53 19.50 -10.93
C CYS A 195 -14.07 19.70 -9.49
N LYS A 196 -14.89 18.75 -9.02
CA LYS A 196 -15.52 18.74 -7.69
C LYS A 196 -14.59 18.27 -6.55
N ALA A 197 -13.33 17.94 -6.84
CA ALA A 197 -12.38 17.45 -5.84
C ALA A 197 -12.14 18.47 -4.70
N THR A 198 -12.08 17.98 -3.47
CA THR A 198 -11.76 18.78 -2.29
C THR A 198 -10.25 19.02 -2.18
N PRO A 199 -9.79 20.03 -1.40
CA PRO A 199 -8.36 20.17 -1.10
C PRO A 199 -7.73 18.92 -0.48
N ARG A 200 -8.51 18.14 0.27
CA ARG A 200 -8.07 16.89 0.89
C ARG A 200 -7.79 15.83 -0.18
N ASP A 201 -8.71 15.65 -1.12
CA ASP A 201 -8.57 14.66 -2.22
C ASP A 201 -7.36 14.99 -3.10
N LEU A 202 -7.15 16.28 -3.39
CA LEU A 202 -6.01 16.76 -4.19
C LEU A 202 -4.67 16.54 -3.46
N LYS A 203 -4.61 16.79 -2.15
CA LYS A 203 -3.43 16.50 -1.33
C LYS A 203 -3.14 15.01 -1.28
N LEU A 204 -4.17 14.19 -1.08
CA LEU A 204 -4.05 12.75 -1.05
C LEU A 204 -3.52 12.23 -2.39
N LYS A 205 -4.17 12.60 -3.51
CA LYS A 205 -3.72 12.20 -4.84
C LYS A 205 -2.28 12.63 -5.13
N TYR A 206 -1.88 13.82 -4.68
CA TYR A 206 -0.50 14.29 -4.79
C TYR A 206 0.50 13.41 -4.03
N VAL A 207 0.19 13.04 -2.78
CA VAL A 207 1.03 12.12 -1.98
C VAL A 207 1.09 10.74 -2.62
N VAL A 208 -0.05 10.20 -3.08
CA VAL A 208 -0.12 8.91 -3.78
C VAL A 208 0.75 8.92 -5.03
N SER A 209 0.66 9.97 -5.84
CA SER A 209 1.48 10.11 -7.05
C SER A 209 2.97 10.24 -6.73
N LEU A 210 3.35 10.92 -5.64
CA LEU A 210 4.75 10.97 -5.20
C LEU A 210 5.27 9.62 -4.67
N GLU A 211 4.43 8.86 -3.96
CA GLU A 211 4.76 7.52 -3.48
C GLU A 211 5.11 6.59 -4.65
N THR A 212 4.33 6.64 -5.72
CA THR A 212 4.58 5.84 -6.93
C THR A 212 5.76 6.36 -7.75
N LEU A 213 6.01 7.67 -7.72
CA LEU A 213 7.07 8.30 -8.50
C LEU A 213 8.47 7.96 -7.96
N GLN A 214 8.66 7.97 -6.63
CA GLN A 214 9.99 7.83 -6.05
C GLN A 214 9.95 7.23 -4.62
N ALA A 215 10.59 6.07 -4.45
CA ALA A 215 10.64 5.38 -3.15
C ALA A 215 11.47 6.11 -2.08
N ALA A 216 12.38 7.00 -2.49
CA ALA A 216 13.21 7.81 -1.57
C ALA A 216 12.41 8.77 -0.67
N PHE A 217 11.12 8.99 -0.93
CA PHE A 217 10.25 9.75 -0.03
C PHE A 217 9.90 9.03 1.28
N TYR A 218 10.03 7.69 1.31
CA TYR A 218 9.64 6.86 2.45
C TYR A 218 10.66 5.78 2.82
N SER A 219 11.85 5.83 2.25
CA SER A 219 12.90 4.87 2.53
C SER A 219 14.20 5.59 2.89
N GLU A 220 14.92 5.05 3.87
CA GLU A 220 16.23 5.55 4.30
C GLU A 220 17.32 4.58 3.83
N GLN A 221 18.42 5.15 3.35
CA GLN A 221 19.59 4.42 2.86
C GLN A 221 20.78 4.70 3.76
N PHE A 222 21.53 3.66 4.10
CA PHE A 222 22.73 3.73 4.93
C PHE A 222 23.86 3.01 4.20
N LEU A 223 24.98 3.70 4.03
CA LEU A 223 26.19 3.12 3.47
C LEU A 223 27.07 2.64 4.61
N VAL A 224 27.30 1.32 4.65
CA VAL A 224 27.96 0.65 5.77
C VAL A 224 28.93 -0.40 5.25
N SER A 225 29.89 -0.79 6.06
CA SER A 225 30.79 -1.90 5.75
C SER A 225 30.31 -3.16 6.48
N GLU A 226 30.24 -4.28 5.77
CA GLU A 226 29.90 -5.60 6.33
C GLU A 226 31.10 -6.54 6.10
N ALA A 227 31.46 -7.31 7.13
CA ALA A 227 32.74 -8.04 7.18
C ALA A 227 32.94 -9.05 6.04
N SER A 228 31.86 -9.63 5.49
CA SER A 228 31.91 -10.67 4.46
C SER A 228 31.67 -10.15 3.04
N ALA A 229 31.00 -9.00 2.89
CA ALA A 229 30.52 -8.44 1.64
C ALA A 229 31.21 -7.14 1.24
N GLY A 230 31.94 -6.50 2.16
CA GLY A 230 32.55 -5.18 1.97
C GLY A 230 31.51 -4.06 2.12
N ASP A 231 31.65 -2.99 1.34
CA ASP A 231 30.73 -1.86 1.40
C ASP A 231 29.36 -2.23 0.78
N VAL A 232 28.32 -2.04 1.58
CA VAL A 232 26.94 -2.36 1.26
C VAL A 232 26.02 -1.17 1.54
N CYS A 233 24.93 -1.08 0.77
CA CYS A 233 23.87 -0.12 1.00
C CYS A 233 22.70 -0.85 1.67
N ILE A 234 22.35 -0.45 2.89
CA ILE A 234 21.17 -0.91 3.61
C ILE A 234 20.01 0.03 3.30
N LEU A 235 18.89 -0.54 2.87
CA LEU A 235 17.66 0.16 2.53
C LEU A 235 16.54 -0.29 3.47
N VAL A 236 16.03 0.65 4.26
CA VAL A 236 14.99 0.38 5.26
C VAL A 236 13.68 1.05 4.83
N SER A 237 12.58 0.30 4.83
CA SER A 237 11.24 0.86 4.63
C SER A 237 10.16 0.11 5.42
N GLY A 238 9.10 0.82 5.80
CA GLY A 238 8.03 0.25 6.63
C GLY A 238 7.34 -0.98 6.02
N SER A 239 7.18 -1.02 4.70
CA SER A 239 6.51 -2.13 4.01
C SER A 239 7.39 -3.33 3.68
N ARG A 240 8.72 -3.15 3.59
CA ARG A 240 9.65 -4.20 3.10
C ARG A 240 10.75 -4.59 4.09
N GLY A 241 10.72 -4.05 5.31
CA GLY A 241 11.72 -4.35 6.33
C GLY A 241 13.09 -3.80 5.95
N MET A 242 14.13 -4.57 6.30
CA MET A 242 15.51 -4.27 5.97
C MET A 242 15.95 -5.04 4.72
N ARG A 243 16.54 -4.33 3.76
CA ARG A 243 17.09 -4.90 2.54
C ARG A 243 18.48 -4.36 2.28
N TRP A 244 19.27 -5.04 1.46
CA TRP A 244 20.65 -4.64 1.20
C TRP A 244 21.07 -4.91 -0.23
N SER A 245 22.06 -4.16 -0.72
CA SER A 245 22.75 -4.44 -1.99
C SER A 245 24.22 -4.06 -1.89
N LYS A 246 25.09 -4.78 -2.61
CA LYS A 246 26.49 -4.39 -2.74
C LYS A 246 26.62 -3.06 -3.48
N VAL A 247 27.57 -2.23 -3.08
CA VAL A 247 27.85 -0.97 -3.77
C VAL A 247 28.64 -1.31 -5.05
N LYS A 248 27.95 -1.32 -6.20
CA LYS A 248 28.55 -1.52 -7.54
C LYS A 248 28.42 -0.25 -8.40
N GLU A 249 29.27 -0.13 -9.42
CA GLU A 249 29.16 0.94 -10.43
C GLU A 249 27.80 0.91 -11.15
N ALA A 250 27.35 2.07 -11.64
CA ALA A 250 25.99 2.36 -12.10
C ALA A 250 25.40 1.45 -13.20
N ARG A 251 26.17 0.52 -13.77
CA ARG A 251 25.76 -0.37 -14.87
C ARG A 251 25.17 -1.71 -14.42
N ASP A 252 25.38 -2.14 -13.18
CA ASP A 252 24.91 -3.44 -12.64
C ASP A 252 24.04 -3.27 -11.38
N ARG A 253 22.88 -2.62 -11.49
CA ARG A 253 21.91 -2.53 -10.39
C ARG A 253 21.11 -3.83 -10.28
N GLU A 254 21.56 -4.74 -9.42
CA GLU A 254 20.76 -5.85 -8.91
C GLU A 254 19.67 -5.34 -7.95
N ASP A 255 18.52 -6.01 -7.91
CA ASP A 255 17.46 -5.71 -6.94
C ASP A 255 17.95 -5.97 -5.50
N PRO A 256 17.72 -5.06 -4.54
CA PRO A 256 18.26 -5.24 -3.20
C PRO A 256 17.59 -6.42 -2.49
N GLN A 257 18.43 -7.32 -2.00
CA GLN A 257 18.05 -8.57 -1.34
C GLN A 257 17.45 -8.32 0.04
N VAL A 258 16.54 -9.20 0.47
CA VAL A 258 15.93 -9.09 1.79
C VAL A 258 16.93 -9.49 2.85
N TYR A 259 17.07 -8.64 3.87
CA TYR A 259 17.88 -8.95 5.05
C TYR A 259 17.00 -9.64 6.10
N CYS A 260 16.03 -8.91 6.66
CA CYS A 260 15.02 -9.45 7.58
C CYS A 260 13.86 -8.45 7.72
N ASP A 261 12.73 -8.91 8.27
CA ASP A 261 11.67 -8.00 8.70
C ASP A 261 11.91 -7.53 10.15
N PHE A 262 11.24 -6.46 10.57
CA PHE A 262 11.35 -5.92 11.93
C PHE A 262 10.91 -6.95 12.97
N SER A 263 9.94 -7.81 12.66
CA SER A 263 9.49 -8.87 13.59
C SER A 263 10.55 -9.91 13.91
N ASP A 264 11.58 -10.05 13.07
CA ASP A 264 12.61 -11.06 13.21
C ASP A 264 13.73 -10.61 14.16
N VAL A 265 13.80 -9.32 14.49
CA VAL A 265 14.83 -8.74 15.36
C VAL A 265 14.47 -8.99 16.83
N ILE A 266 15.45 -9.47 17.60
CA ILE A 266 15.33 -9.70 19.05
C ILE A 266 15.87 -8.49 19.81
N ASP A 267 17.11 -8.10 19.51
CA ASP A 267 17.80 -6.99 20.17
C ASP A 267 18.87 -6.40 19.24
N ILE A 268 19.28 -5.17 19.55
CA ILE A 268 20.33 -4.45 18.83
C ILE A 268 21.32 -3.88 19.84
N SER A 269 22.61 -4.06 19.58
CA SER A 269 23.68 -3.45 20.37
C SER A 269 24.58 -2.55 19.50
N VAL A 270 25.09 -1.47 20.10
CA VAL A 270 26.02 -0.54 19.47
C VAL A 270 27.33 -0.59 20.24
N LYS A 271 28.43 -0.87 19.56
CA LYS A 271 29.76 -0.96 20.16
C LYS A 271 30.72 -0.03 19.42
N GLN A 272 31.79 0.39 20.10
CA GLN A 272 32.87 1.11 19.44
C GLN A 272 33.62 0.17 18.50
N GLY A 273 33.97 0.65 17.30
CA GLY A 273 34.84 -0.08 16.37
C GLY A 273 36.23 -0.34 16.96
N SER A 274 37.04 -1.16 16.27
CA SER A 274 38.40 -1.56 16.67
C SER A 274 39.23 -0.40 17.25
N LYS A 275 40.10 -0.69 18.23
CA LYS A 275 41.04 0.28 18.84
C LYS A 275 42.04 0.89 17.85
N ASP A 276 42.25 0.25 16.69
CA ASP A 276 43.14 0.72 15.62
C ASP A 276 42.39 1.55 14.53
N GLY A 277 41.06 1.68 14.63
CA GLY A 277 40.22 2.47 13.73
C GLY A 277 39.99 3.90 14.21
N SER A 278 39.24 4.69 13.42
CA SER A 278 38.80 6.03 13.83
C SER A 278 37.94 5.92 15.11
N VAL A 279 38.14 6.83 16.07
CA VAL A 279 37.39 6.88 17.35
C VAL A 279 35.87 7.02 17.13
N GLU A 280 35.45 7.42 15.92
CA GLU A 280 34.06 7.68 15.56
C GLU A 280 33.29 6.44 15.06
N ASN A 281 34.00 5.39 14.60
CA ASN A 281 33.36 4.21 14.01
C ASN A 281 32.54 3.42 15.04
N ARG A 282 31.40 2.88 14.60
CA ARG A 282 30.50 2.07 15.44
C ARG A 282 30.09 0.78 14.75
N ILE A 283 30.15 -0.32 15.49
CA ILE A 283 29.63 -1.60 15.06
C ILE A 283 28.23 -1.75 15.64
N VAL A 284 27.24 -1.95 14.77
CA VAL A 284 25.85 -2.25 15.13
C VAL A 284 25.63 -3.75 14.93
N SER A 285 25.38 -4.47 16.02
CA SER A 285 25.05 -5.89 15.99
C SER A 285 23.54 -6.10 16.12
N ILE A 286 22.90 -6.77 15.17
CA ILE A 286 21.46 -7.08 15.15
C ILE A 286 21.26 -8.58 15.32
N ASN A 287 20.64 -8.99 16.43
CA ASN A 287 20.37 -10.39 16.74
C ASN A 287 18.98 -10.78 16.24
N ARG A 288 18.88 -11.91 15.52
CA ARG A 288 17.64 -12.38 14.89
C ARG A 288 17.10 -13.66 15.53
N ARG A 289 15.79 -13.89 15.34
CA ARG A 289 15.06 -15.08 15.83
C ARG A 289 15.57 -16.42 15.30
N ASP A 290 16.20 -16.43 14.14
CA ASP A 290 16.82 -17.62 13.55
C ASP A 290 18.23 -17.91 14.10
N GLY A 291 18.69 -17.13 15.09
CA GLY A 291 20.00 -17.26 15.72
C GLY A 291 21.13 -16.58 14.94
N GLN A 292 20.86 -15.97 13.79
CA GLN A 292 21.86 -15.22 13.04
C GLN A 292 22.09 -13.83 13.65
N THR A 293 23.34 -13.37 13.62
CA THR A 293 23.71 -12.01 14.02
C THR A 293 24.28 -11.28 12.82
N LEU A 294 23.77 -10.08 12.55
CA LEU A 294 24.34 -9.17 11.58
C LEU A 294 25.25 -8.18 12.29
N GLU A 295 26.43 -7.92 11.74
CA GLU A 295 27.31 -6.84 12.19
C GLU A 295 27.53 -5.84 11.06
N LEU A 296 27.17 -4.58 11.29
CA LEU A 296 27.34 -3.48 10.35
C LEU A 296 28.25 -2.42 10.95
N GLU A 297 29.27 -2.00 10.20
CA GLU A 297 30.15 -0.91 10.60
C GLU A 297 29.68 0.42 9.99
N PHE A 298 29.45 1.40 10.87
CA PHE A 298 29.06 2.76 10.56
C PHE A 298 30.22 3.72 10.83
N HIS A 299 30.31 4.78 10.02
CA HIS A 299 31.36 5.80 10.12
C HIS A 299 31.24 6.68 11.36
N SER A 300 30.03 6.85 11.91
CA SER A 300 29.79 7.72 13.07
C SER A 300 28.74 7.17 14.02
N LEU A 301 28.87 7.55 15.29
CA LEU A 301 27.84 7.27 16.31
C LEU A 301 26.49 7.89 15.96
N SER A 302 26.46 9.09 15.38
CA SER A 302 25.19 9.72 15.01
C SER A 302 24.43 8.95 13.93
N GLU A 303 25.14 8.41 12.95
CA GLU A 303 24.53 7.60 11.89
C GLU A 303 24.07 6.24 12.44
N ALA A 304 24.88 5.58 13.26
CA ALA A 304 24.51 4.34 13.92
C ALA A 304 23.24 4.50 14.78
N LEU A 305 23.17 5.54 15.62
CA LEU A 305 21.99 5.80 16.45
C LEU A 305 20.76 6.20 15.60
N SER A 306 20.97 6.92 14.49
CA SER A 306 19.90 7.21 13.52
C SER A 306 19.35 5.91 12.93
N PHE A 307 20.20 4.98 12.51
CA PHE A 307 19.81 3.68 11.97
C PHE A 307 19.10 2.79 13.01
N VAL A 308 19.68 2.65 14.20
CA VAL A 308 19.09 1.82 15.27
C VAL A 308 17.72 2.37 15.70
N SER A 309 17.58 3.69 15.82
CA SER A 309 16.28 4.32 16.14
C SER A 309 15.22 4.15 15.04
N LEU A 310 15.63 3.98 13.78
CA LEU A 310 14.72 3.65 12.68
C LEU A 310 14.17 2.23 12.81
N ILE A 311 15.04 1.24 13.06
CA ILE A 311 14.62 -0.16 13.22
C ILE A 311 13.75 -0.31 14.46
N ASP A 312 14.19 0.25 15.59
CA ASP A 312 13.47 0.25 16.86
C ASP A 312 12.09 0.94 16.77
N GLY A 313 11.99 2.05 16.02
CA GLY A 313 10.70 2.71 15.79
C GLY A 313 9.76 1.91 14.89
N TYR A 314 10.25 1.30 13.81
CA TYR A 314 9.43 0.41 12.98
C TYR A 314 9.01 -0.85 13.73
N TYR A 315 9.90 -1.45 14.53
CA TYR A 315 9.58 -2.58 15.42
C TYR A 315 8.40 -2.26 16.32
N ARG A 316 8.39 -1.08 16.95
CA ARG A 316 7.26 -0.64 17.78
C ARG A 316 5.97 -0.46 17.02
N LEU A 317 6.06 -0.05 15.76
CA LEU A 317 4.90 0.17 14.92
C LEU A 317 4.37 -1.13 14.31
N THR A 318 5.15 -2.20 14.19
CA THR A 318 4.73 -3.43 13.48
C THR A 318 4.66 -4.68 14.36
N THR A 319 5.47 -4.73 15.42
CA THR A 319 5.70 -5.93 16.22
C THR A 319 5.17 -5.77 17.64
N ASP A 320 5.77 -4.84 18.41
CA ASP A 320 5.40 -4.61 19.81
C ASP A 320 5.56 -3.13 20.21
N ALA A 321 4.42 -2.46 20.42
CA ALA A 321 4.36 -1.03 20.74
C ALA A 321 4.88 -0.69 22.14
N HIS A 322 5.10 -1.68 22.99
CA HIS A 322 5.49 -1.52 24.40
C HIS A 322 6.90 -2.06 24.68
N HIS A 323 7.68 -2.33 23.64
CA HIS A 323 9.04 -2.84 23.72
C HIS A 323 10.05 -1.93 23.00
N TYR A 324 11.34 -2.12 23.28
CA TYR A 324 12.45 -1.44 22.60
C TYR A 324 13.58 -2.43 22.33
N LEU A 325 14.26 -2.27 21.20
CA LEU A 325 15.34 -3.18 20.78
C LEU A 325 16.70 -2.79 21.33
N CYS A 326 16.91 -1.50 21.61
CA CYS A 326 18.20 -0.98 22.07
C CYS A 326 17.99 0.15 23.09
N LYS A 327 18.57 0.01 24.28
CA LYS A 327 18.45 0.99 25.37
C LYS A 327 19.03 2.37 25.00
N GLU A 328 20.06 2.41 24.16
CA GLU A 328 20.73 3.64 23.74
C GLU A 328 19.89 4.55 22.87
N VAL A 329 18.78 4.06 22.31
CA VAL A 329 17.82 4.86 21.54
C VAL A 329 16.40 4.77 22.09
N ALA A 330 16.20 4.08 23.21
CA ALA A 330 14.88 3.79 23.77
C ALA A 330 14.16 5.09 24.17
N PRO A 331 12.92 5.33 23.71
CA PRO A 331 12.18 6.53 24.06
C PRO A 331 11.93 6.64 25.59
N PRO A 332 12.31 7.74 26.27
CA PRO A 332 12.10 7.94 27.71
C PRO A 332 10.68 7.68 28.26
N ARG A 333 9.62 8.14 27.60
CA ARG A 333 8.20 7.93 27.96
C ARG A 333 7.80 6.48 27.80
N LEU A 334 8.38 5.77 26.83
CA LEU A 334 8.20 4.32 26.73
C LEU A 334 8.83 3.61 27.94
N LEU A 335 10.04 4.00 28.35
CA LEU A 335 10.68 3.44 29.55
C LEU A 335 9.85 3.72 30.81
N GLU A 336 9.35 4.94 30.98
CA GLU A 336 8.42 5.31 32.06
C GLU A 336 7.13 4.47 32.01
N ALA A 337 6.57 4.27 30.81
CA ALA A 337 5.38 3.46 30.62
C ALA A 337 5.61 1.98 30.97
N ILE A 338 6.74 1.39 30.55
CA ILE A 338 7.12 0.02 30.89
C ILE A 338 7.27 -0.14 32.41
N GLN A 339 7.99 0.78 33.07
CA GLN A 339 8.18 0.77 34.52
C GLN A 339 6.85 0.81 35.29
N ASN A 340 5.87 1.55 34.78
CA ASN A 340 4.55 1.69 35.39
C ASN A 340 3.50 0.70 34.85
N SER A 341 3.89 -0.20 33.93
CA SER A 341 2.98 -1.05 33.14
C SER A 341 1.82 -0.26 32.51
N CYS A 342 2.09 1.00 32.14
CA CYS A 342 1.15 1.88 31.47
C CYS A 342 1.12 1.52 29.98
N HIS A 343 -0.07 1.37 29.43
CA HIS A 343 -0.23 1.24 27.99
C HIS A 343 -0.01 2.59 27.34
N GLY A 344 0.49 2.61 26.11
CA GLY A 344 0.42 3.79 25.24
C GLY A 344 -1.04 4.24 24.99
N PRO A 345 -1.25 5.15 24.01
CA PRO A 345 -2.56 5.75 23.72
C PRO A 345 -3.54 4.78 23.01
N VAL A 346 -3.84 3.69 23.70
CA VAL A 346 -4.76 2.63 23.26
C VAL A 346 -6.20 3.14 23.33
N SER A 347 -6.99 2.79 22.32
CA SER A 347 -8.39 3.22 22.24
C SER A 347 -9.24 2.63 23.38
N THR A 348 -10.34 3.28 23.69
CA THR A 348 -11.26 2.81 24.74
C THR A 348 -11.84 1.44 24.39
N GLU A 349 -12.12 1.19 23.12
CA GLU A 349 -12.64 -0.10 22.61
C GLU A 349 -11.64 -1.24 22.85
N PHE A 350 -10.34 -1.01 22.60
CA PHE A 350 -9.29 -1.98 22.88
C PHE A 350 -9.13 -2.25 24.39
N ALA A 351 -9.19 -1.20 25.22
CA ALA A 351 -9.13 -1.35 26.67
C ALA A 351 -10.31 -2.20 27.19
N ILE A 352 -11.54 -1.93 26.71
CA ILE A 352 -12.74 -2.70 27.05
C ILE A 352 -12.61 -4.16 26.56
N SER A 353 -12.19 -4.37 25.31
CA SER A 353 -12.00 -5.71 24.73
C SER A 353 -11.00 -6.55 25.55
N ARG A 354 -9.93 -5.93 26.06
CA ARG A 354 -8.95 -6.58 26.92
C ARG A 354 -9.51 -6.95 28.29
N LEU A 355 -10.20 -6.02 28.94
CA LEU A 355 -10.84 -6.27 30.23
C LEU A 355 -11.88 -7.40 30.14
N ARG A 356 -12.65 -7.48 29.05
CA ARG A 356 -13.62 -8.57 28.78
C ARG A 356 -12.99 -9.96 28.65
N ARG A 357 -11.73 -10.04 28.22
CA ARG A 357 -11.01 -11.31 28.01
C ARG A 357 -10.34 -11.84 29.27
N CYS A 358 -10.40 -11.10 30.38
CA CYS A 358 -9.82 -11.53 31.65
C CYS A 358 -10.80 -12.48 32.36
N GLU A 359 -10.38 -13.71 32.65
CA GLU A 359 -11.25 -14.73 33.28
C GLU A 359 -11.79 -14.33 34.68
N ASN A 360 -11.07 -13.45 35.39
CA ASN A 360 -11.51 -12.90 36.68
C ASN A 360 -11.41 -11.37 36.63
N HIS A 361 -12.58 -10.71 36.66
CA HIS A 361 -12.70 -9.26 36.55
C HIS A 361 -12.42 -8.51 37.86
N ARG A 362 -12.46 -9.20 39.01
CA ARG A 362 -12.39 -8.54 40.32
C ARG A 362 -11.03 -7.86 40.52
N GLY A 363 -11.07 -6.53 40.60
CA GLY A 363 -9.89 -5.69 40.80
C GLY A 363 -8.95 -5.59 39.60
N VAL A 364 -9.34 -6.08 38.43
CA VAL A 364 -8.55 -5.95 37.19
C VAL A 364 -8.69 -4.56 36.59
N TYR A 365 -7.56 -3.95 36.22
CA TYR A 365 -7.54 -2.65 35.58
C TYR A 365 -6.44 -2.51 34.51
N ILE A 366 -6.61 -1.50 33.66
CA ILE A 366 -5.66 -1.04 32.64
C ILE A 366 -5.34 0.43 32.92
N LEU A 367 -4.07 0.73 33.15
CA LEU A 367 -3.55 2.09 33.05
C LEU A 367 -3.13 2.34 31.60
N ARG A 368 -3.61 3.42 30.99
CA ARG A 368 -3.30 3.79 29.60
C ARG A 368 -3.18 5.29 29.41
N CYS A 369 -2.33 5.72 28.48
CA CYS A 369 -2.30 7.12 28.03
C CYS A 369 -3.62 7.48 27.33
N SER A 370 -4.00 8.76 27.37
CA SER A 370 -5.14 9.26 26.62
C SER A 370 -4.83 9.26 25.11
N PRO A 371 -5.75 8.80 24.25
CA PRO A 371 -5.58 8.87 22.80
C PRO A 371 -5.76 10.28 22.23
N ARG A 372 -6.07 11.28 23.06
CA ARG A 372 -6.35 12.67 22.63
C ARG A 372 -5.46 13.73 23.26
N ASP A 373 -4.84 13.45 24.41
CA ASP A 373 -4.14 14.45 25.21
C ASP A 373 -2.91 13.80 25.85
N TYR A 374 -1.74 14.45 25.77
CA TYR A 374 -0.47 13.90 26.22
C TYR A 374 -0.32 13.87 27.74
N ASP A 375 -1.02 14.75 28.46
CA ASP A 375 -0.90 14.90 29.92
C ASP A 375 -2.09 14.26 30.66
N ARG A 376 -2.84 13.39 29.96
CA ARG A 376 -3.98 12.67 30.50
C ARG A 376 -3.80 11.17 30.35
N TYR A 377 -4.27 10.44 31.36
CA TYR A 377 -4.23 8.98 31.45
C TYR A 377 -5.58 8.48 31.93
N PHE A 378 -5.85 7.19 31.72
CA PHE A 378 -7.07 6.55 32.17
C PHE A 378 -6.77 5.28 32.96
N LEU A 379 -7.40 5.14 34.13
CA LEU A 379 -7.58 3.89 34.84
C LEU A 379 -8.90 3.28 34.37
N SER A 380 -8.82 2.25 33.53
CA SER A 380 -9.97 1.55 32.97
C SER A 380 -10.19 0.24 33.70
N PHE A 381 -11.39 -0.02 34.22
CA PHE A 381 -11.70 -1.22 35.00
C PHE A 381 -13.16 -1.66 34.83
N VAL A 382 -13.46 -2.87 35.27
CA VAL A 382 -14.80 -3.49 35.20
C VAL A 382 -15.48 -3.45 36.56
N VAL A 383 -16.77 -3.16 36.56
CA VAL A 383 -17.64 -3.22 37.73
C VAL A 383 -18.81 -4.16 37.44
N GLU A 384 -19.07 -5.10 38.36
CA GLU A 384 -20.19 -6.04 38.27
C GLU A 384 -21.45 -5.41 38.89
N VAL A 385 -22.53 -5.35 38.11
CA VAL A 385 -23.82 -4.80 38.58
C VAL A 385 -24.78 -5.95 38.94
N SER A 386 -25.25 -5.95 40.19
CA SER A 386 -25.79 -7.10 40.93
C SER A 386 -27.12 -7.70 40.47
N VAL A 387 -27.68 -7.32 39.31
CA VAL A 387 -29.05 -7.73 38.95
C VAL A 387 -29.12 -8.53 37.64
N PHE A 388 -28.14 -8.45 36.71
CA PHE A 388 -28.26 -9.10 35.38
C PHE A 388 -26.97 -9.67 34.77
N ILE A 389 -25.87 -9.87 35.50
CA ILE A 389 -24.55 -10.27 34.91
C ILE A 389 -24.12 -9.27 33.80
N GLN A 390 -24.48 -8.00 33.95
CA GLN A 390 -24.10 -6.96 33.01
C GLN A 390 -22.79 -6.31 33.49
N LEU A 391 -21.74 -6.39 32.66
CA LEU A 391 -20.44 -5.79 32.95
C LEU A 391 -20.46 -4.31 32.57
N GLU A 392 -20.21 -3.42 33.53
CA GLU A 392 -20.00 -2.00 33.26
C GLU A 392 -18.50 -1.68 33.24
N PHE A 393 -18.06 -0.85 32.29
CA PHE A 393 -16.67 -0.43 32.16
C PHE A 393 -16.55 1.03 32.59
N LYS A 394 -15.72 1.30 33.59
CA LYS A 394 -15.44 2.65 34.10
C LYS A 394 -14.06 3.10 33.69
N HIS A 395 -13.90 4.40 33.51
CA HIS A 395 -12.64 5.04 33.08
C HIS A 395 -12.37 6.27 33.94
N CYS A 396 -11.51 6.14 34.96
CA CYS A 396 -11.13 7.28 35.79
C CYS A 396 -9.97 8.04 35.15
N LEU A 397 -10.15 9.36 35.02
CA LEU A 397 -9.15 10.25 34.46
C LEU A 397 -8.04 10.54 35.48
N VAL A 398 -6.79 10.37 35.07
CA VAL A 398 -5.61 10.85 35.78
C VAL A 398 -5.00 11.97 34.95
N VAL A 399 -4.66 13.09 35.57
CA VAL A 399 -4.07 14.27 34.92
C VAL A 399 -2.68 14.51 35.46
N ARG A 400 -1.71 14.74 34.56
CA ARG A 400 -0.39 15.25 34.88
C ARG A 400 -0.45 16.77 34.88
N SER A 401 -0.10 17.37 36.00
CA SER A 401 -0.03 18.81 36.18
C SER A 401 1.22 19.41 35.51
N HIS A 402 1.25 20.73 35.39
CA HIS A 402 2.40 21.47 34.86
C HIS A 402 3.67 21.34 35.73
N SER A 403 3.51 21.09 37.04
CA SER A 403 4.62 20.79 37.96
C SER A 403 5.10 19.34 37.84
N GLY A 404 4.43 18.50 37.03
CA GLY A 404 4.79 17.11 36.79
C GLY A 404 4.09 16.10 37.72
N GLU A 405 3.29 16.56 38.69
CA GLU A 405 2.54 15.71 39.61
C GLU A 405 1.29 15.10 38.96
N PHE A 406 0.92 13.89 39.39
CA PHE A 406 -0.23 13.15 38.90
C PHE A 406 -1.39 13.22 39.89
N VAL A 407 -2.59 13.55 39.39
CA VAL A 407 -3.81 13.67 40.20
C VAL A 407 -4.92 12.85 39.57
N LEU A 408 -5.57 12.00 40.38
CA LEU A 408 -6.80 11.31 39.98
C LEU A 408 -7.98 12.27 40.07
N ASN A 409 -8.77 12.38 39.00
CA ASN A 409 -9.89 13.31 38.96
C ASN A 409 -10.91 13.01 40.08
N GLY A 410 -11.22 14.03 40.89
CA GLY A 410 -12.08 13.90 42.07
C GLY A 410 -11.35 13.56 43.38
N ALA A 411 -10.04 13.28 43.33
CA ALA A 411 -9.22 13.06 44.52
C ALA A 411 -8.51 14.33 45.00
N LYS A 412 -8.14 14.36 46.29
CA LYS A 412 -7.42 15.49 46.91
C LYS A 412 -5.90 15.33 46.90
N CYS A 413 -5.39 14.11 46.69
CA CYS A 413 -3.97 13.80 46.76
C CYS A 413 -3.30 13.95 45.37
N SER A 414 -2.08 14.50 45.35
CA SER A 414 -1.18 14.48 44.19
C SER A 414 0.03 13.57 44.47
N PHE A 415 0.63 13.06 43.39
CA PHE A 415 1.74 12.09 43.47
C PHE A 415 2.86 12.49 42.51
N SER A 416 4.11 12.20 42.85
CA SER A 416 5.26 12.56 42.02
C SER A 416 5.43 11.63 40.80
N SER A 417 4.82 10.43 40.86
CA SER A 417 4.85 9.44 39.79
C SER A 417 3.53 8.66 39.67
N LEU A 418 3.28 8.09 38.48
CA LEU A 418 2.17 7.14 38.27
C LEU A 418 2.29 5.92 39.19
N GLY A 419 3.51 5.48 39.48
CA GLY A 419 3.77 4.32 40.35
C GLY A 419 3.28 4.56 41.78
N GLU A 420 3.57 5.73 42.35
CA GLU A 420 3.09 6.13 43.69
C GLU A 420 1.56 6.23 43.74
N LEU A 421 0.96 6.87 42.74
CA LEU A 421 -0.49 6.96 42.61
C LEU A 421 -1.13 5.57 42.62
N LEU A 422 -0.60 4.65 41.81
CA LEU A 422 -1.10 3.28 41.74
C LEU A 422 -0.92 2.52 43.06
N GLN A 423 0.21 2.68 43.75
CA GLN A 423 0.46 2.01 45.03
C GLN A 423 -0.50 2.49 46.13
N HIS A 424 -0.84 3.79 46.13
CA HIS A 424 -1.80 4.36 47.06
C HIS A 424 -3.21 3.78 46.82
N TYR A 425 -3.72 3.84 45.60
CA TYR A 425 -5.08 3.34 45.28
C TYR A 425 -5.19 1.81 45.20
N GLN A 426 -4.09 1.05 45.21
CA GLN A 426 -4.16 -0.39 45.48
C GLN A 426 -4.53 -0.72 46.93
N LYS A 427 -4.14 0.16 47.87
CA LYS A 427 -4.41 0.01 49.30
C LYS A 427 -5.76 0.60 49.71
N GLU A 428 -6.18 1.68 49.06
CA GLU A 428 -7.46 2.34 49.33
C GLU A 428 -8.50 2.04 48.24
N ALA A 429 -9.70 1.62 48.65
CA ALA A 429 -10.76 1.33 47.70
C ALA A 429 -11.30 2.62 47.05
N LEU A 430 -11.29 2.64 45.71
CA LEU A 430 -11.83 3.73 44.92
C LEU A 430 -13.36 3.72 45.01
N ARG A 431 -13.97 4.85 45.36
CA ARG A 431 -15.42 5.05 45.28
C ARG A 431 -15.75 5.85 44.02
N SER A 432 -16.44 5.23 43.08
CA SER A 432 -17.01 5.90 41.91
C SER A 432 -18.51 5.69 41.90
N ASP A 433 -19.28 6.76 42.03
CA ASP A 433 -20.74 6.75 42.18
C ASP A 433 -21.22 5.84 43.34
N ARG A 434 -21.90 4.72 43.03
CA ARG A 434 -22.42 3.71 43.98
C ARG A 434 -21.52 2.48 44.13
N HIS A 435 -20.36 2.46 43.47
CA HIS A 435 -19.51 1.28 43.38
C HIS A 435 -18.16 1.50 44.07
N VAL A 436 -17.78 0.52 44.89
CA VAL A 436 -16.47 0.46 45.54
C VAL A 436 -15.61 -0.50 44.75
N PHE A 437 -14.48 -0.02 44.22
CA PHE A 437 -13.55 -0.83 43.45
C PHE A 437 -12.16 -0.82 44.09
N GLN A 438 -11.57 -1.99 44.27
CA GLN A 438 -10.21 -2.13 44.78
C GLN A 438 -9.31 -2.68 43.68
N PHE A 439 -8.25 -1.94 43.34
CA PHE A 439 -7.29 -2.36 42.33
C PHE A 439 -6.42 -3.51 42.88
N SER A 440 -6.47 -4.67 42.22
CA SER A 440 -5.71 -5.86 42.61
C SER A 440 -4.68 -6.27 41.56
N ARG A 441 -5.08 -6.35 40.29
CA ARG A 441 -4.26 -6.94 39.22
C ARG A 441 -4.27 -6.09 37.95
N ARG A 442 -3.09 -5.91 37.34
CA ARG A 442 -2.93 -5.22 36.06
C ARG A 442 -3.06 -6.19 34.90
N CYS A 443 -3.72 -5.77 33.83
CA CYS A 443 -3.67 -6.49 32.55
C CYS A 443 -2.41 -6.04 31.76
N PRO A 444 -1.59 -6.95 31.21
CA PRO A 444 -0.38 -6.58 30.47
C PRO A 444 -0.68 -6.07 29.04
N PRO A 445 0.22 -5.27 28.44
CA PRO A 445 0.09 -4.81 27.06
C PRO A 445 0.12 -5.94 26.02
N HIS A 446 -0.59 -5.74 24.91
CA HIS A 446 -0.69 -6.68 23.79
C HIS A 446 -1.19 -5.94 22.53
N LYS A 447 -1.22 -6.60 21.36
CA LYS A 447 -1.77 -6.09 20.08
C LYS A 447 -2.97 -5.12 20.26
N SER A 448 -2.82 -3.92 19.68
CA SER A 448 -3.71 -2.75 19.80
C SER A 448 -3.66 -1.86 18.55
N ASN A 449 -4.45 -0.78 18.51
CA ASN A 449 -4.45 0.25 17.45
C ASN A 449 -3.10 0.99 17.27
N LEU A 450 -2.14 0.79 18.18
CA LEU A 450 -0.80 1.35 18.06
C LEU A 450 0.03 0.62 16.99
N LEU A 451 -0.27 -0.65 16.74
CA LEU A 451 0.38 -1.48 15.74
C LEU A 451 -0.26 -1.30 14.37
N VAL A 452 0.58 -1.38 13.34
CA VAL A 452 0.27 -1.34 11.92
C VAL A 452 0.37 -2.76 11.36
N CYS A 453 -0.76 -3.27 10.89
CA CYS A 453 -0.82 -4.48 10.08
C CYS A 453 -0.28 -4.16 8.68
N ARG A 454 0.60 -5.02 8.18
CA ARG A 454 1.18 -4.96 6.84
C ARG A 454 0.82 -6.23 6.09
N SER A 455 0.72 -6.17 4.78
CA SER A 455 0.46 -7.33 3.92
C SER A 455 1.52 -8.43 4.00
N SER A 456 2.64 -8.20 4.71
CA SER A 456 3.78 -9.12 4.83
C SER A 456 3.79 -9.96 6.12
N GLN A 457 2.72 -10.01 6.93
CA GLN A 457 2.70 -10.94 8.07
C GLN A 457 2.63 -12.39 7.59
N THR A 458 3.82 -12.96 7.41
CA THR A 458 4.14 -14.37 7.53
C THR A 458 3.66 -14.90 8.88
N SER A 459 2.69 -15.80 8.84
CA SER A 459 2.55 -16.87 9.84
C SER A 459 2.82 -18.19 9.12
N ASP A 460 4.00 -18.76 9.41
CA ASP A 460 4.42 -20.15 9.24
C ASP A 460 3.85 -20.97 8.08
N ALA A 461 4.54 -20.92 6.94
CA ALA A 461 4.95 -22.10 6.19
C ALA A 461 6.08 -21.70 5.24
N ARG A 462 7.19 -22.44 5.26
CA ARG A 462 8.19 -22.39 4.20
C ARG A 462 7.49 -22.73 2.89
N LEU A 463 7.25 -21.74 2.03
CA LEU A 463 6.85 -21.95 0.65
C LEU A 463 7.72 -21.09 -0.26
N SER A 464 8.11 -21.73 -1.36
CA SER A 464 9.01 -21.29 -2.41
C SER A 464 8.58 -19.99 -3.11
N PRO A 465 9.45 -19.36 -3.94
CA PRO A 465 9.24 -18.04 -4.55
C PRO A 465 8.23 -18.08 -5.73
N SER A 466 7.00 -18.53 -5.47
CA SER A 466 5.94 -18.66 -6.48
C SER A 466 4.56 -18.18 -6.05
N GLU A 467 4.40 -17.57 -4.87
CA GLU A 467 3.11 -16.96 -4.48
C GLU A 467 3.00 -15.53 -5.04
N LEU A 468 2.50 -15.45 -6.27
CA LEU A 468 2.19 -14.22 -6.99
C LEU A 468 1.24 -13.31 -6.20
N LYS A 469 1.63 -12.03 -6.13
CA LYS A 469 0.83 -10.81 -5.99
C LYS A 469 -0.71 -11.02 -6.03
N HIS A 470 -1.33 -11.30 -4.89
CA HIS A 470 -2.79 -11.16 -4.77
C HIS A 470 -3.20 -9.68 -4.86
N ILE A 471 -4.01 -9.38 -5.87
CA ILE A 471 -4.69 -8.11 -6.15
C ILE A 471 -5.64 -7.81 -4.97
N ASN A 472 -5.09 -7.27 -3.89
CA ASN A 472 -5.78 -7.23 -2.60
C ASN A 472 -6.74 -6.04 -2.42
N GLN A 473 -7.20 -5.44 -3.51
CA GLN A 473 -8.34 -4.52 -3.55
C GLN A 473 -9.11 -4.74 -4.85
N MET A 474 -10.34 -5.24 -4.76
CA MET A 474 -11.24 -5.27 -5.92
C MET A 474 -11.65 -3.83 -6.27
N ILE A 475 -10.92 -3.21 -7.19
CA ILE A 475 -11.21 -1.90 -7.77
C ILE A 475 -11.95 -2.12 -9.09
N PHE A 476 -13.21 -1.71 -9.14
CA PHE A 476 -14.01 -1.58 -10.36
C PHE A 476 -15.08 -0.50 -10.14
N HIS A 477 -15.54 0.11 -11.22
CA HIS A 477 -16.66 1.06 -11.15
C HIS A 477 -17.96 0.30 -10.85
N LYS A 478 -18.75 0.76 -9.87
CA LYS A 478 -20.06 0.19 -9.58
C LYS A 478 -21.10 0.83 -10.48
N ILE A 479 -21.79 0.02 -11.26
CA ILE A 479 -22.87 0.44 -12.17
C ILE A 479 -24.20 0.08 -11.54
N HIS A 480 -25.15 1.01 -11.54
CA HIS A 480 -26.49 0.76 -11.01
C HIS A 480 -27.30 -0.07 -12.01
N LYS A 481 -28.14 -0.98 -11.51
CA LYS A 481 -28.97 -1.85 -12.37
C LYS A 481 -29.92 -1.04 -13.25
N GLU A 482 -30.40 0.10 -12.77
CA GLU A 482 -31.27 1.03 -13.51
C GLU A 482 -30.59 1.66 -14.73
N ASP A 483 -29.26 1.72 -14.73
CA ASP A 483 -28.47 2.21 -15.85
C ASP A 483 -28.28 1.16 -16.95
N LEU A 484 -28.72 -0.09 -16.72
CA LEU A 484 -28.51 -1.22 -17.63
C LEU A 484 -29.82 -1.73 -18.21
N GLU A 485 -29.86 -1.84 -19.53
CA GLU A 485 -30.92 -2.53 -20.26
C GLU A 485 -30.35 -3.83 -20.86
N THR A 486 -30.90 -4.99 -20.48
CA THR A 486 -30.54 -6.27 -21.08
C THR A 486 -31.33 -6.48 -22.37
N MET A 487 -30.65 -6.91 -23.45
CA MET A 487 -31.22 -7.20 -24.77
C MET A 487 -31.10 -8.70 -25.09
N GLU A 488 -30.71 -9.06 -26.33
CA GLU A 488 -30.55 -10.45 -26.75
C GLU A 488 -29.43 -11.21 -26.02
N GLY A 489 -29.61 -12.53 -25.85
CA GLY A 489 -28.57 -13.43 -25.38
C GLY A 489 -27.51 -13.67 -26.46
N LEU A 490 -26.24 -13.55 -26.09
CA LEU A 490 -25.11 -13.80 -26.98
C LEU A 490 -24.50 -15.20 -26.81
N GLY A 491 -24.68 -15.82 -25.64
CA GLY A 491 -24.24 -17.18 -25.39
C GLY A 491 -24.13 -17.54 -23.91
N GLN A 492 -23.67 -18.76 -23.64
CA GLN A 492 -23.46 -19.30 -22.30
C GLN A 492 -22.01 -19.76 -22.15
N GLY A 493 -21.33 -19.25 -21.13
CA GLY A 493 -20.03 -19.75 -20.67
C GLY A 493 -20.19 -20.76 -19.54
N ALA A 494 -19.08 -21.37 -19.11
CA ALA A 494 -19.08 -22.41 -18.07
C ALA A 494 -19.73 -21.97 -16.74
N PHE A 495 -19.61 -20.69 -16.39
CA PHE A 495 -20.15 -20.14 -15.14
C PHE A 495 -21.09 -18.94 -15.34
N THR A 496 -21.22 -18.45 -16.57
CA THR A 496 -21.83 -17.13 -16.84
C THR A 496 -22.74 -17.17 -18.05
N GLN A 497 -23.85 -16.44 -18.00
CA GLN A 497 -24.68 -16.14 -19.18
C GLN A 497 -24.29 -14.78 -19.75
N VAL A 498 -24.20 -14.67 -21.06
CA VAL A 498 -23.70 -13.47 -21.75
C VAL A 498 -24.84 -12.86 -22.57
N PHE A 499 -25.11 -11.58 -22.33
CA PHE A 499 -26.15 -10.82 -23.04
C PHE A 499 -25.55 -9.58 -23.67
N ARG A 500 -26.15 -9.13 -24.77
CA ARG A 500 -25.99 -7.76 -25.24
C ARG A 500 -26.84 -6.85 -24.36
N GLY A 501 -26.40 -5.62 -24.15
CA GLY A 501 -27.18 -4.64 -23.43
C GLY A 501 -26.80 -3.22 -23.80
N VAL A 502 -27.50 -2.27 -23.20
CA VAL A 502 -27.22 -0.84 -23.30
C VAL A 502 -26.97 -0.29 -21.90
N ARG A 503 -25.86 0.43 -21.74
CA ARG A 503 -25.58 1.23 -20.54
C ARG A 503 -25.98 2.68 -20.82
N ARG A 504 -26.79 3.24 -19.92
CA ARG A 504 -27.17 4.66 -19.90
C ARG A 504 -26.28 5.39 -18.89
N GLU A 505 -25.64 6.47 -19.32
CA GLU A 505 -24.76 7.26 -18.46
C GLU A 505 -25.11 8.75 -18.59
N LEU A 506 -25.28 9.42 -17.46
CA LEU A 506 -25.54 10.86 -17.44
C LEU A 506 -24.25 11.62 -17.78
N GLY A 507 -24.22 12.25 -18.94
CA GLY A 507 -23.11 13.06 -19.42
C GLY A 507 -22.98 14.40 -18.71
N ASP A 508 -21.84 15.05 -18.91
CA ASP A 508 -21.43 16.29 -18.23
C ASP A 508 -22.38 17.49 -18.44
N TYR A 509 -23.31 17.41 -19.40
CA TYR A 509 -24.31 18.43 -19.74
C TYR A 509 -25.75 18.02 -19.45
N GLY A 510 -25.97 16.92 -18.73
CA GLY A 510 -27.31 16.39 -18.45
C GLY A 510 -27.91 15.56 -19.59
N GLU A 511 -27.16 15.35 -20.68
CA GLU A 511 -27.55 14.43 -21.76
C GLU A 511 -27.30 12.97 -21.34
N ILE A 512 -28.21 12.06 -21.69
CA ILE A 512 -28.05 10.64 -21.42
C ILE A 512 -27.32 9.99 -22.59
N HIS A 513 -26.08 9.56 -22.38
CA HIS A 513 -25.34 8.77 -23.35
C HIS A 513 -25.74 7.30 -23.26
N LYS A 514 -26.03 6.68 -24.42
CA LYS A 514 -26.30 5.25 -24.54
C LYS A 514 -25.10 4.57 -25.18
N MET A 515 -24.62 3.50 -24.56
CA MET A 515 -23.48 2.72 -25.02
C MET A 515 -23.85 1.24 -25.09
N ASP A 516 -23.55 0.60 -26.22
CA ASP A 516 -23.65 -0.86 -26.36
C ASP A 516 -22.60 -1.55 -25.47
N VAL A 517 -23.06 -2.48 -24.64
CA VAL A 517 -22.25 -3.23 -23.68
C VAL A 517 -22.54 -4.73 -23.76
N VAL A 518 -21.60 -5.52 -23.25
CA VAL A 518 -21.81 -6.93 -22.94
C VAL A 518 -22.06 -7.07 -21.44
N LEU A 519 -23.13 -7.77 -21.09
CA LEU A 519 -23.51 -8.09 -19.72
C LEU A 519 -23.19 -9.57 -19.48
N LYS A 520 -22.12 -9.82 -18.73
CA LYS A 520 -21.71 -11.18 -18.33
C LYS A 520 -22.23 -11.44 -16.92
N VAL A 521 -23.29 -12.23 -16.82
CA VAL A 521 -24.03 -12.51 -15.58
C VAL A 521 -23.54 -13.82 -14.98
N LEU A 522 -23.08 -13.81 -13.73
CA LEU A 522 -22.72 -15.03 -13.01
C LEU A 522 -23.98 -15.87 -12.72
N ASP A 523 -23.94 -17.15 -13.08
CA ASP A 523 -25.06 -18.07 -12.86
C ASP A 523 -25.34 -18.23 -11.36
N LYS A 524 -26.62 -18.24 -10.98
CA LYS A 524 -27.04 -18.35 -9.57
C LYS A 524 -26.60 -19.67 -8.93
N THR A 525 -26.41 -20.72 -9.72
CA THR A 525 -25.90 -22.02 -9.27
C THR A 525 -24.40 -21.97 -8.89
N HIS A 526 -23.69 -20.90 -9.26
CA HIS A 526 -22.23 -20.76 -9.13
C HIS A 526 -21.79 -19.59 -8.22
N ARG A 527 -22.64 -19.21 -7.25
CA ARG A 527 -22.37 -18.12 -6.29
C ARG A 527 -21.13 -18.33 -5.41
N ASN A 528 -20.70 -19.57 -5.23
CA ASN A 528 -19.46 -19.87 -4.52
C ASN A 528 -18.21 -19.32 -5.25
N TYR A 529 -18.32 -18.96 -6.54
CA TYR A 529 -17.23 -18.35 -7.32
C TYR A 529 -17.34 -16.82 -7.45
N THR A 530 -18.25 -16.17 -6.72
CA THR A 530 -18.45 -14.71 -6.78
C THR A 530 -17.17 -13.92 -6.51
N GLU A 531 -16.33 -14.37 -5.57
CA GLU A 531 -15.04 -13.72 -5.28
C GLU A 531 -14.13 -13.74 -6.51
N SER A 532 -13.85 -14.92 -7.06
CA SER A 532 -12.99 -15.06 -8.25
C SER A 532 -13.57 -14.35 -9.48
N PHE A 533 -14.89 -14.30 -9.63
CA PHE A 533 -15.55 -13.53 -10.68
C PHE A 533 -15.23 -12.02 -10.58
N PHE A 534 -15.27 -11.47 -9.36
CA PHE A 534 -14.96 -10.06 -9.12
C PHE A 534 -13.46 -9.76 -9.12
N GLU A 535 -12.59 -10.71 -8.78
CA GLU A 535 -11.14 -10.57 -8.96
C GLU A 535 -10.81 -10.32 -10.43
N SER A 536 -11.44 -11.07 -11.33
CA SER A 536 -11.25 -10.93 -12.78
C SER A 536 -11.80 -9.61 -13.31
N ALA A 537 -12.98 -9.18 -12.85
CA ALA A 537 -13.51 -7.85 -13.15
C ALA A 537 -12.53 -6.75 -12.70
N SER A 538 -11.98 -6.91 -11.50
CA SER A 538 -11.07 -5.92 -10.93
C SER A 538 -9.72 -5.88 -11.63
N MET A 539 -9.17 -7.04 -12.00
CA MET A 539 -7.96 -7.13 -12.79
C MET A 539 -8.14 -6.35 -14.10
N MET A 540 -9.21 -6.63 -14.84
CA MET A 540 -9.46 -5.97 -16.12
C MET A 540 -9.75 -4.47 -15.99
N SER A 541 -10.41 -4.02 -14.92
CA SER A 541 -10.68 -2.59 -14.67
C SER A 541 -9.43 -1.77 -14.34
N GLN A 542 -8.34 -2.40 -13.89
CA GLN A 542 -7.10 -1.72 -13.54
C GLN A 542 -6.08 -1.69 -14.69
N LEU A 543 -6.41 -2.32 -15.82
CA LEU A 543 -5.53 -2.44 -16.98
C LEU A 543 -5.96 -1.48 -18.08
N SER A 544 -4.98 -0.84 -18.70
CA SER A 544 -5.19 0.01 -19.86
C SER A 544 -4.21 -0.39 -20.95
N HIS A 545 -4.70 -1.19 -21.89
CA HIS A 545 -3.96 -1.62 -23.06
C HIS A 545 -4.90 -1.81 -24.24
N LYS A 546 -4.45 -1.39 -25.43
CA LYS A 546 -5.28 -1.38 -26.64
C LYS A 546 -5.79 -2.78 -27.04
N HIS A 547 -5.06 -3.84 -26.70
CA HIS A 547 -5.42 -5.24 -26.98
C HIS A 547 -6.01 -5.99 -25.77
N LEU A 548 -6.42 -5.29 -24.72
CA LEU A 548 -7.21 -5.87 -23.63
C LEU A 548 -8.64 -5.33 -23.70
N LEU A 549 -9.61 -6.19 -23.40
CA LEU A 549 -11.02 -5.81 -23.39
C LEU A 549 -11.31 -4.85 -22.22
N LEU A 550 -11.97 -3.74 -22.52
CA LEU A 550 -12.35 -2.73 -21.55
C LEU A 550 -13.47 -3.25 -20.67
N ASN A 551 -13.21 -3.35 -19.37
CA ASN A 551 -14.22 -3.59 -18.35
C ASN A 551 -14.73 -2.25 -17.79
N HIS A 552 -15.98 -1.88 -18.12
CA HIS A 552 -16.60 -0.65 -17.64
C HIS A 552 -16.90 -0.68 -16.14
N GLY A 553 -17.14 -1.86 -15.58
CA GLY A 553 -17.45 -2.00 -14.16
C GLY A 553 -18.26 -3.25 -13.85
N VAL A 554 -18.90 -3.25 -12.69
CA VAL A 554 -19.81 -4.32 -12.28
C VAL A 554 -21.11 -3.77 -11.73
N CYS A 555 -22.20 -4.49 -11.95
CA CYS A 555 -23.47 -4.27 -11.28
C CYS A 555 -23.70 -5.38 -10.25
N VAL A 556 -23.98 -4.99 -9.02
CA VAL A 556 -24.29 -5.89 -7.90
C VAL A 556 -25.66 -5.52 -7.36
N CYS A 557 -26.66 -6.37 -7.61
CA CYS A 557 -28.03 -6.15 -7.18
C CYS A 557 -28.65 -7.45 -6.67
N ALA A 558 -28.98 -7.52 -5.38
CA ALA A 558 -29.61 -8.65 -4.69
C ALA A 558 -28.99 -10.03 -5.07
N ASP A 559 -29.52 -10.65 -6.13
CA ASP A 559 -29.21 -11.99 -6.61
C ASP A 559 -28.42 -12.05 -7.93
N GLU A 560 -28.06 -10.89 -8.50
CA GLU A 560 -27.36 -10.77 -9.79
C GLU A 560 -25.98 -10.10 -9.63
N HIS A 561 -24.95 -10.79 -10.12
CA HIS A 561 -23.58 -10.29 -10.23
C HIS A 561 -23.23 -10.18 -11.72
N ILE A 562 -23.07 -8.95 -12.21
CA ILE A 562 -22.92 -8.66 -13.64
C ILE A 562 -21.61 -7.92 -13.88
N MET A 563 -20.77 -8.43 -14.77
CA MET A 563 -19.61 -7.72 -15.30
C MET A 563 -20.04 -7.00 -16.60
N VAL A 564 -19.74 -5.70 -16.70
CA VAL A 564 -20.17 -4.86 -17.82
C VAL A 564 -18.95 -4.49 -18.66
N GLN A 565 -18.88 -5.00 -19.88
CA GLN A 565 -17.73 -4.88 -20.77
C GLN A 565 -18.10 -4.16 -22.07
N GLU A 566 -17.10 -3.68 -22.79
CA GLU A 566 -17.32 -3.12 -24.13
C GLU A 566 -17.91 -4.18 -25.08
N TYR A 567 -18.85 -3.77 -25.94
CA TYR A 567 -19.39 -4.66 -26.97
C TYR A 567 -18.46 -4.77 -28.18
N VAL A 568 -18.19 -6.01 -28.60
CA VAL A 568 -17.32 -6.32 -29.74
C VAL A 568 -18.11 -7.04 -30.84
N ARG A 569 -18.20 -6.39 -32.00
CA ARG A 569 -19.11 -6.78 -33.09
C ARG A 569 -18.83 -8.16 -33.71
N PHE A 570 -17.57 -8.54 -33.94
CA PHE A 570 -17.24 -9.73 -34.73
C PHE A 570 -17.08 -11.00 -33.88
N GLY A 571 -17.31 -10.91 -32.57
CA GLY A 571 -17.31 -12.05 -31.66
C GLY A 571 -15.92 -12.66 -31.44
N SER A 572 -15.90 -13.92 -31.02
CA SER A 572 -14.68 -14.65 -30.67
C SER A 572 -13.89 -15.12 -31.90
N LEU A 573 -12.57 -15.17 -31.73
CA LEU A 573 -11.62 -15.46 -32.79
C LEU A 573 -11.77 -16.89 -33.33
N ASP A 574 -12.06 -17.87 -32.49
CA ASP A 574 -12.30 -19.26 -32.91
C ASP A 574 -13.46 -19.34 -33.93
N THR A 575 -14.57 -18.69 -33.64
CA THR A 575 -15.74 -18.64 -34.51
C THR A 575 -15.47 -17.80 -35.75
N TYR A 576 -14.73 -16.69 -35.61
CA TYR A 576 -14.33 -15.85 -36.72
C TYR A 576 -13.42 -16.60 -37.71
N LEU A 577 -12.43 -17.34 -37.21
CA LEU A 577 -11.51 -18.15 -38.00
C LEU A 577 -12.25 -19.27 -38.74
N LYS A 578 -13.16 -19.98 -38.08
CA LYS A 578 -13.98 -21.04 -38.71
C LYS A 578 -14.86 -20.49 -39.84
N ARG A 579 -15.49 -19.33 -39.63
CA ARG A 579 -16.35 -18.69 -40.63
C ARG A 579 -15.57 -18.13 -41.83
N ASN A 580 -14.33 -17.71 -41.62
CA ASN A 580 -13.50 -17.02 -42.61
C ASN A 580 -12.25 -17.81 -43.01
N CYS A 581 -12.26 -19.13 -42.83
CA CYS A 581 -11.08 -19.99 -43.01
C CYS A 581 -10.46 -19.89 -44.40
N ASN A 582 -11.27 -19.57 -45.42
CA ASN A 582 -10.84 -19.43 -46.82
C ASN A 582 -10.32 -18.04 -47.19
N THR A 583 -10.56 -17.01 -46.37
CA THR A 583 -10.20 -15.61 -46.68
C THR A 583 -9.00 -15.12 -45.86
N ILE A 584 -8.76 -15.75 -44.70
CA ILE A 584 -7.68 -15.40 -43.78
C ILE A 584 -6.36 -16.01 -44.24
N ASN A 585 -5.39 -15.13 -44.55
CA ASN A 585 -4.05 -15.53 -44.96
C ASN A 585 -3.08 -15.60 -43.78
N ILE A 586 -1.84 -16.03 -44.05
CA ILE A 586 -0.78 -16.15 -43.05
C ILE A 586 -0.40 -14.81 -42.40
N THR A 587 -0.39 -13.72 -43.17
CA THR A 587 -0.03 -12.38 -42.68
C THR A 587 -1.04 -11.90 -41.64
N TRP A 588 -2.32 -12.15 -41.88
CA TRP A 588 -3.40 -11.86 -40.93
C TRP A 588 -3.21 -12.65 -39.62
N LYS A 589 -2.89 -13.94 -39.73
CA LYS A 589 -2.65 -14.82 -38.57
C LYS A 589 -1.45 -14.34 -37.74
N LEU A 590 -0.36 -13.96 -38.40
CA LEU A 590 0.82 -13.37 -37.75
C LEU A 590 0.49 -12.05 -37.05
N GLU A 591 -0.33 -11.20 -37.67
CA GLU A 591 -0.72 -9.93 -37.08
C GLU A 591 -1.53 -10.14 -35.79
N VAL A 592 -2.49 -11.06 -35.80
CA VAL A 592 -3.28 -11.41 -34.60
C VAL A 592 -2.39 -12.04 -33.52
N ALA A 593 -1.48 -12.95 -33.89
CA ALA A 593 -0.52 -13.55 -32.96
C ALA A 593 0.35 -12.49 -32.28
N LYS A 594 0.85 -11.51 -33.04
CA LYS A 594 1.65 -10.39 -32.54
C LYS A 594 0.85 -9.52 -31.57
N GLN A 595 -0.42 -9.21 -31.89
CA GLN A 595 -1.28 -8.42 -31.01
C GLN A 595 -1.58 -9.15 -29.69
N LEU A 596 -1.80 -10.46 -29.73
CA LEU A 596 -1.95 -11.29 -28.54
C LEU A 596 -0.67 -11.28 -27.71
N ALA A 597 0.50 -11.43 -28.33
CA ALA A 597 1.79 -11.35 -27.64
C ALA A 597 1.98 -10.00 -26.92
N TRP A 598 1.59 -8.88 -27.54
CA TRP A 598 1.61 -7.56 -26.87
C TRP A 598 0.67 -7.49 -25.66
N ALA A 599 -0.52 -8.09 -25.74
CA ALA A 599 -1.43 -8.15 -24.61
C ALA A 599 -0.84 -8.98 -23.44
N LEU A 600 -0.25 -10.14 -23.73
CA LEU A 600 0.36 -11.00 -22.71
C LEU A 600 1.64 -10.40 -22.12
N HIS A 601 2.46 -9.75 -22.94
CA HIS A 601 3.64 -9.00 -22.47
C HIS A 601 3.24 -7.91 -21.47
N HIS A 602 2.18 -7.15 -21.77
CA HIS A 602 1.68 -6.12 -20.85
C HIS A 602 1.20 -6.69 -19.51
N LEU A 603 0.65 -7.91 -19.50
CA LEU A 603 0.28 -8.62 -18.27
C LEU A 603 1.52 -9.13 -17.53
N GLU A 604 2.51 -9.67 -18.24
CA GLU A 604 3.78 -10.14 -17.68
C GLU A 604 4.57 -9.00 -17.02
N GLU A 605 4.67 -7.82 -17.64
CA GLU A 605 5.31 -6.63 -17.05
C GLU A 605 4.69 -6.24 -15.69
N LYS A 606 3.38 -6.47 -15.53
CA LYS A 606 2.65 -6.21 -14.28
C LYS A 606 2.66 -7.41 -13.34
N ASN A 607 3.25 -8.53 -13.78
CA ASN A 607 3.26 -9.82 -13.09
C ASN A 607 1.84 -10.29 -12.76
N LEU A 608 0.96 -10.23 -13.77
CA LEU A 608 -0.42 -10.70 -13.73
C LEU A 608 -0.55 -11.92 -14.64
N ILE A 609 -1.27 -12.94 -14.17
CA ILE A 609 -1.54 -14.16 -14.93
C ILE A 609 -2.98 -14.10 -15.42
N HIS A 610 -3.18 -14.32 -16.72
CA HIS A 610 -4.51 -14.46 -17.29
C HIS A 610 -5.10 -15.86 -17.00
N GLY A 611 -4.33 -16.94 -17.16
CA GLY A 611 -4.74 -18.32 -16.83
C GLY A 611 -5.89 -18.88 -17.68
N ASN A 612 -6.25 -18.20 -18.76
CA ASN A 612 -7.36 -18.57 -19.64
C ASN A 612 -7.19 -18.01 -21.06
N VAL A 613 -5.99 -18.14 -21.62
CA VAL A 613 -5.70 -17.68 -22.98
C VAL A 613 -6.08 -18.79 -23.97
N CYS A 614 -7.05 -18.49 -24.84
CA CYS A 614 -7.48 -19.36 -25.94
C CYS A 614 -8.20 -18.54 -27.02
N ALA A 615 -8.36 -19.08 -28.23
CA ALA A 615 -9.02 -18.37 -29.33
C ALA A 615 -10.47 -17.97 -29.00
N ARG A 616 -11.17 -18.73 -28.15
CA ARG A 616 -12.52 -18.40 -27.67
C ARG A 616 -12.57 -17.12 -26.81
N ASN A 617 -11.48 -16.80 -26.10
CA ASN A 617 -11.37 -15.61 -25.25
C ASN A 617 -10.71 -14.42 -25.94
N ILE A 618 -10.38 -14.53 -27.23
CA ILE A 618 -9.87 -13.43 -28.04
C ILE A 618 -11.02 -12.93 -28.90
N LEU A 619 -11.29 -11.62 -28.86
CA LEU A 619 -12.40 -11.00 -29.58
C LEU A 619 -11.88 -10.16 -30.75
N VAL A 620 -12.55 -10.26 -31.90
CA VAL A 620 -12.20 -9.49 -33.11
C VAL A 620 -13.00 -8.19 -33.11
N THR A 621 -12.31 -7.06 -32.97
CA THR A 621 -12.94 -5.72 -32.90
C THR A 621 -13.01 -5.02 -34.24
N ARG A 622 -12.07 -5.32 -35.14
CA ARG A 622 -11.99 -4.74 -36.47
C ARG A 622 -11.43 -5.76 -37.45
N GLU A 623 -12.06 -5.86 -38.61
CA GLU A 623 -11.58 -6.69 -39.71
C GLU A 623 -10.41 -6.02 -40.46
N GLU A 624 -9.70 -6.82 -41.25
CA GLU A 624 -8.71 -6.28 -42.18
C GLU A 624 -9.41 -5.51 -43.30
N ASP A 625 -8.93 -4.30 -43.59
CA ASP A 625 -9.31 -3.57 -44.80
C ASP A 625 -8.09 -3.39 -45.70
N ARG A 626 -8.02 -4.22 -46.73
CA ARG A 626 -6.92 -4.22 -47.70
C ARG A 626 -6.89 -2.97 -48.57
N LYS A 627 -8.01 -2.25 -48.72
CA LYS A 627 -8.07 -1.02 -49.52
C LYS A 627 -7.37 0.13 -48.80
N THR A 628 -7.53 0.20 -47.47
CA THR A 628 -6.93 1.24 -46.64
C THR A 628 -5.62 0.80 -45.97
N GLY A 629 -5.24 -0.48 -46.12
CA GLY A 629 -4.05 -1.05 -45.47
C GLY A 629 -4.24 -1.22 -43.95
N THR A 630 -5.48 -1.26 -43.48
CA THR A 630 -5.80 -1.34 -42.05
C THR A 630 -5.75 -2.79 -41.58
N PRO A 631 -4.87 -3.15 -40.63
CA PRO A 631 -4.77 -4.53 -40.14
C PRO A 631 -5.97 -4.91 -39.25
N PRO A 632 -6.24 -6.23 -39.09
CA PRO A 632 -7.21 -6.70 -38.12
C PRO A 632 -6.85 -6.22 -36.72
N PHE A 633 -7.83 -6.15 -35.82
CA PHE A 633 -7.60 -5.72 -34.45
C PHE A 633 -8.34 -6.60 -33.45
N ILE A 634 -7.58 -7.21 -32.54
CA ILE A 634 -8.09 -8.10 -31.49
C ILE A 634 -7.98 -7.49 -30.10
N LYS A 635 -8.83 -7.99 -29.20
CA LYS A 635 -8.74 -7.75 -27.76
C LYS A 635 -8.88 -9.07 -27.00
N LEU A 636 -8.03 -9.28 -26.01
CA LEU A 636 -8.12 -10.40 -25.08
C LEU A 636 -9.16 -10.07 -23.99
N SER A 637 -10.11 -10.98 -23.79
CA SER A 637 -11.20 -10.85 -22.82
C SER A 637 -10.73 -11.02 -21.37
N ASP A 638 -11.65 -10.95 -20.41
CA ASP A 638 -11.37 -11.27 -19.01
C ASP A 638 -11.01 -12.77 -18.81
N PRO A 639 -10.24 -13.11 -17.76
CA PRO A 639 -9.87 -14.49 -17.46
C PRO A 639 -11.03 -15.36 -16.94
N GLY A 640 -12.14 -14.75 -16.49
CA GLY A 640 -13.27 -15.44 -15.88
C GLY A 640 -12.96 -15.99 -14.49
N ILE A 641 -13.55 -17.13 -14.10
CA ILE A 641 -13.22 -17.76 -12.82
C ILE A 641 -11.79 -18.33 -12.89
N SER A 642 -10.96 -18.11 -11.86
CA SER A 642 -9.59 -18.61 -11.79
C SER A 642 -9.56 -20.15 -11.75
N ILE A 643 -8.56 -20.75 -12.39
CA ILE A 643 -8.36 -22.21 -12.31
C ILE A 643 -8.01 -22.69 -10.90
N THR A 644 -7.48 -21.81 -10.05
CA THR A 644 -7.06 -22.14 -8.67
C THR A 644 -8.23 -22.53 -7.78
N VAL A 645 -9.46 -22.11 -8.14
CA VAL A 645 -10.68 -22.40 -7.39
C VAL A 645 -11.61 -23.39 -8.11
N GLN A 646 -11.29 -23.79 -9.34
CA GLN A 646 -12.13 -24.69 -10.12
C GLN A 646 -11.90 -26.17 -9.75
N PRO A 647 -12.95 -27.00 -9.81
CA PRO A 647 -12.82 -28.46 -9.72
C PRO A 647 -11.89 -29.01 -10.81
N ARG A 648 -11.18 -30.09 -10.49
CA ARG A 648 -10.21 -30.71 -11.38
C ARG A 648 -10.83 -31.18 -12.70
N GLU A 649 -12.08 -31.62 -12.67
CA GLU A 649 -12.83 -32.11 -13.84
C GLU A 649 -12.94 -31.01 -14.91
N LEU A 650 -13.26 -29.78 -14.49
CA LEU A 650 -13.32 -28.63 -15.41
C LEU A 650 -11.95 -28.22 -15.95
N LEU A 651 -10.87 -28.50 -15.21
CA LEU A 651 -9.50 -28.25 -15.70
C LEU A 651 -9.09 -29.27 -16.77
N VAL A 652 -9.54 -30.52 -16.63
CA VAL A 652 -9.30 -31.58 -17.62
C VAL A 652 -10.02 -31.25 -18.93
N ASP A 653 -11.25 -30.72 -18.88
CA ASP A 653 -12.00 -30.29 -20.07
C ASP A 653 -11.35 -29.10 -20.80
N ARG A 654 -10.42 -28.40 -20.14
CA ARG A 654 -9.68 -27.26 -20.69
C ARG A 654 -8.28 -27.63 -21.19
N ILE A 655 -7.96 -28.92 -21.24
CA ILE A 655 -6.79 -29.41 -21.95
C ILE A 655 -7.03 -29.23 -23.47
N PRO A 656 -6.06 -28.69 -24.24
CA PRO A 656 -4.65 -28.48 -23.90
C PRO A 656 -4.29 -27.07 -23.42
N TRP A 657 -5.24 -26.13 -23.31
CA TRP A 657 -4.93 -24.75 -22.93
C TRP A 657 -4.41 -24.63 -21.50
N VAL A 658 -4.84 -25.51 -20.60
CA VAL A 658 -4.30 -25.59 -19.23
C VAL A 658 -3.07 -26.50 -19.24
N PRO A 659 -1.91 -26.03 -18.74
CA PRO A 659 -0.70 -26.84 -18.73
C PRO A 659 -0.81 -28.00 -17.74
N PRO A 660 -0.10 -29.12 -17.98
CA PRO A 660 -0.26 -30.36 -17.21
C PRO A 660 0.05 -30.20 -15.72
N GLU A 661 1.00 -29.34 -15.34
CA GLU A 661 1.31 -29.02 -13.95
C GLU A 661 0.12 -28.37 -13.23
N CYS A 662 -0.67 -27.53 -13.91
CA CYS A 662 -1.86 -26.90 -13.34
C CYS A 662 -3.04 -27.87 -13.22
N VAL A 663 -3.10 -28.91 -14.07
CA VAL A 663 -4.10 -29.99 -13.94
C VAL A 663 -3.74 -30.93 -12.77
N LYS A 664 -2.45 -31.12 -12.50
CA LYS A 664 -1.96 -31.91 -11.35
C LYS A 664 -2.14 -31.15 -10.04
N ASP A 665 -1.76 -29.88 -10.02
CA ASP A 665 -1.91 -28.99 -8.88
C ASP A 665 -2.32 -27.59 -9.37
N SER A 666 -3.57 -27.20 -9.09
CA SER A 666 -4.10 -25.91 -9.54
C SER A 666 -3.35 -24.71 -8.95
N LYS A 667 -2.60 -24.90 -7.85
CA LYS A 667 -1.73 -23.87 -7.25
C LYS A 667 -0.44 -23.62 -8.02
N SER A 668 -0.10 -24.48 -8.99
CA SER A 668 1.06 -24.29 -9.87
C SER A 668 0.84 -23.22 -10.95
N LEU A 669 -0.29 -22.51 -10.93
CA LEU A 669 -0.59 -21.40 -11.84
C LEU A 669 0.50 -20.30 -11.73
N SER A 670 1.21 -20.07 -12.84
CA SER A 670 2.31 -19.11 -12.94
C SER A 670 2.28 -18.38 -14.29
N LEU A 671 3.15 -17.37 -14.48
CA LEU A 671 3.32 -16.70 -15.79
C LEU A 671 3.73 -17.68 -16.91
N ALA A 672 4.34 -18.81 -16.57
CA ALA A 672 4.67 -19.85 -17.54
C ALA A 672 3.41 -20.54 -18.10
N ALA A 673 2.31 -20.57 -17.34
CA ALA A 673 1.04 -21.11 -17.82
C ALA A 673 0.47 -20.30 -18.99
N ASP A 674 0.58 -18.96 -18.95
CA ASP A 674 0.14 -18.12 -20.08
C ASP A 674 1.03 -18.30 -21.31
N LYS A 675 2.32 -18.60 -21.14
CA LYS A 675 3.24 -18.93 -22.26
C LYS A 675 2.85 -20.25 -22.91
N TRP A 676 2.48 -21.24 -22.11
CA TRP A 676 1.92 -22.50 -22.59
C TRP A 676 0.62 -22.27 -23.37
N SER A 677 -0.34 -21.58 -22.75
CA SER A 677 -1.63 -21.30 -23.37
C SER A 677 -1.50 -20.45 -24.63
N PHE A 678 -0.52 -19.54 -24.70
CA PHE A 678 -0.17 -18.80 -25.91
C PHE A 678 0.25 -19.75 -27.04
N GLY A 679 1.13 -20.72 -26.77
CA GLY A 679 1.55 -21.73 -27.74
C GLY A 679 0.37 -22.54 -28.30
N THR A 680 -0.53 -23.01 -27.44
CA THR A 680 -1.74 -23.72 -27.89
C THR A 680 -2.70 -22.82 -28.66
N THR A 681 -2.78 -21.54 -28.29
CA THR A 681 -3.62 -20.56 -29.01
C THR A 681 -3.04 -20.21 -30.39
N LEU A 682 -1.72 -20.15 -30.53
CA LEU A 682 -1.08 -20.03 -31.84
C LEU A 682 -1.46 -21.22 -32.74
N TRP A 683 -1.50 -22.42 -32.19
CA TRP A 683 -1.99 -23.58 -32.94
C TRP A 683 -3.44 -23.36 -33.43
N GLU A 684 -4.36 -22.93 -32.55
CA GLU A 684 -5.75 -22.62 -32.96
C GLU A 684 -5.80 -21.56 -34.07
N ILE A 685 -5.00 -20.50 -33.98
CA ILE A 685 -4.92 -19.45 -35.00
C ILE A 685 -4.49 -20.03 -36.35
N TYR A 686 -3.46 -20.89 -36.34
CA TYR A 686 -2.90 -21.46 -37.56
C TYR A 686 -3.76 -22.57 -38.15
N CYS A 687 -4.48 -23.31 -37.31
CA CYS A 687 -5.45 -24.33 -37.70
C CYS A 687 -6.88 -23.78 -37.87
N SER A 688 -7.02 -22.46 -38.06
CA SER A 688 -8.29 -21.82 -38.44
C SER A 688 -9.43 -22.07 -37.43
N GLY A 689 -9.10 -22.07 -36.15
CA GLY A 689 -10.04 -22.18 -35.02
C GLY A 689 -10.36 -23.60 -34.59
N GLU A 690 -9.78 -24.62 -35.23
CA GLU A 690 -9.89 -26.01 -34.78
C GLU A 690 -9.28 -26.20 -33.38
N HIS A 691 -9.74 -27.22 -32.64
CA HIS A 691 -9.21 -27.52 -31.31
C HIS A 691 -8.09 -28.59 -31.40
N PRO A 692 -6.97 -28.47 -30.64
CA PRO A 692 -5.79 -29.31 -30.88
C PRO A 692 -5.94 -30.81 -30.61
N LEU A 693 -7.06 -31.25 -30.02
CA LEU A 693 -7.28 -32.65 -29.59
C LEU A 693 -8.63 -33.25 -30.02
N VAL A 694 -9.28 -32.72 -31.06
CA VAL A 694 -10.61 -33.23 -31.54
C VAL A 694 -10.60 -34.73 -31.88
N ALA A 695 -9.44 -35.30 -32.19
CA ALA A 695 -9.30 -36.70 -32.59
C ALA A 695 -9.08 -37.72 -31.44
N TYR A 696 -9.00 -37.29 -30.18
CA TYR A 696 -8.67 -38.16 -29.04
C TYR A 696 -9.84 -38.33 -28.06
N ASP A 697 -10.16 -39.58 -27.71
CA ASP A 697 -11.20 -39.93 -26.74
C ASP A 697 -10.77 -39.58 -25.30
N GLY A 698 -11.73 -39.19 -24.45
CA GLY A 698 -11.52 -38.50 -23.16
C GLY A 698 -10.60 -39.23 -22.18
N SER A 699 -10.50 -40.55 -22.27
CA SER A 699 -9.62 -41.40 -21.43
C SER A 699 -8.14 -41.34 -21.81
N LYS A 700 -7.80 -40.86 -23.01
CA LYS A 700 -6.42 -40.76 -23.53
C LYS A 700 -5.90 -39.32 -23.61
N VAL A 701 -6.70 -38.33 -23.21
CA VAL A 701 -6.39 -36.89 -23.37
C VAL A 701 -5.16 -36.46 -22.58
N GLN A 702 -4.94 -36.99 -21.36
CA GLN A 702 -3.72 -36.68 -20.59
C GLN A 702 -2.45 -37.25 -21.23
N ASP A 703 -2.47 -38.50 -21.68
CA ASP A 703 -1.34 -39.13 -22.37
C ASP A 703 -1.09 -38.48 -23.74
N ALA A 704 -2.15 -38.13 -24.47
CA ALA A 704 -2.09 -37.37 -25.72
C ALA A 704 -1.59 -35.94 -25.50
N THR A 705 -1.83 -35.33 -24.35
CA THR A 705 -1.30 -34.00 -24.00
C THR A 705 0.17 -34.07 -23.65
N ILE A 706 0.61 -35.11 -22.95
CA ILE A 706 2.04 -35.38 -22.72
C ILE A 706 2.71 -35.70 -24.07
N GLN A 707 2.09 -36.47 -24.96
CA GLN A 707 2.59 -36.68 -26.31
C GLN A 707 2.59 -35.41 -27.15
N PHE A 708 1.55 -34.57 -27.09
CA PHE A 708 1.48 -33.27 -27.76
C PHE A 708 2.55 -32.31 -27.24
N ALA A 709 2.77 -32.28 -25.91
CA ALA A 709 3.86 -31.56 -25.26
C ALA A 709 5.23 -32.05 -25.72
N VAL A 710 5.42 -33.36 -25.83
CA VAL A 710 6.70 -33.97 -26.23
C VAL A 710 6.95 -33.83 -27.73
N GLN A 711 5.90 -33.84 -28.55
CA GLN A 711 5.97 -33.85 -30.01
C GLN A 711 5.95 -32.44 -30.63
N TYR A 712 5.28 -31.48 -29.98
CA TYR A 712 5.06 -30.11 -30.47
C TYR A 712 5.47 -29.03 -29.46
N ALA A 713 6.30 -29.32 -28.45
CA ALA A 713 7.08 -28.30 -27.77
C ALA A 713 8.42 -28.09 -28.50
N PRO A 714 8.52 -27.20 -29.49
CA PRO A 714 9.79 -26.51 -29.70
C PRO A 714 10.11 -25.77 -28.41
N ARG A 715 11.42 -25.68 -28.15
CA ARG A 715 12.08 -24.82 -27.17
C ARG A 715 11.68 -23.34 -27.36
N PHE A 716 10.45 -22.98 -27.07
CA PHE A 716 9.96 -21.62 -27.06
C PHE A 716 10.25 -21.02 -25.68
N SER A 717 11.54 -20.74 -25.44
CA SER A 717 11.89 -19.73 -24.43
C SER A 717 11.59 -18.36 -25.03
N VAL A 718 10.30 -18.03 -25.13
CA VAL A 718 9.87 -16.69 -25.50
C VAL A 718 10.02 -15.85 -24.24
N ARG A 719 11.11 -15.07 -24.20
CA ARG A 719 11.11 -13.82 -23.44
C ARG A 719 10.25 -12.87 -24.28
N PHE A 720 9.06 -12.53 -23.80
CA PHE A 720 8.22 -11.53 -24.45
C PHE A 720 8.90 -10.17 -24.40
#